data_AF-A0A517ZCN4-F1
#
_entry.id   AF-A0A517ZCN4-F1
#
_cell.length_a   1.000
_cell.length_b   1.000
_cell.length_c   1.000
_cell.angle_alpha   90.00
_cell.angle_beta   90.00
_cell.angle_gamma   90.00
#
_symmetry.space_group_name_H-M   'P 1'
#
loop_
_entity.id
_entity.type
_entity.pdbx_description
1 polymer ?
#
loop_
_entity_poly.entity_id
_entity_poly.type
_entity_poly.pdbx_seq_one_letter_code
_entity_poly.pdbx_strand_id
1 'polypeptide(L)'
;MPTIDGLITGIDTESIIEGLLQIQQNQIDILQSRKTKVLTEQTAFRGLEAQLVSLRSQAGRLNNLQSNVFQQRSVSVSDEGAVIATATRNAAVGTYQIRINQLAAAHQVASQGFSDDNAAVTEGTFTLRVGDRPESTITVDSSNNTLQGFVDAINAADAGVTASIIRDGSGSSTPYRILLSSEHTGADNEISVTNNLAASSGNATQPVFDFATPVQAAANASVSLGEGAGAITVESDTNEVEGLLSGVTLNLLAADASKPIVVDIRRDTESAVTALQDFVDTYNALMDFVDEQVRYDPESDIGGILLGNRSVIDIQNTIRSTVLDVVPGVSGNLNRLTALGVSVTDTGRLELNVTKLQDVLNGRAEGISPDDVTNLFALNAESNNSNINFVLASTRTKASDTPYQVDITQAAERASITGANTLAASTVIDSSNNTLDLTIDGAEISVTLSDGTYTEQELAAELESVINAHPDMIGREVVAGVDGSNQLTLTSASYGSVSQVTIRGGSAVTDLGLAGTENEVGKDVQGFFIVDGVTEEATGSGRLLSGKLDNENTADIQLRVTLTASQVQAGVDGELTVTEGLAARLQTTLNDLLDPVDGRIQSIDDSFDEQQESIQASIDRQQTAFEQQQERLIQEFLALETAVSQLQTTSSFLAAQLASLPTVQAGG
;
A
#
# COMPACT_ATOMS: atom_id res chain seq x y z
N MET A 1 26.88 -47.07 36.51
CA MET A 1 27.22 -48.31 35.78
C MET A 1 28.19 -49.11 36.65
N PRO A 2 28.03 -50.43 36.82
CA PRO A 2 29.04 -51.20 37.51
C PRO A 2 30.27 -51.27 36.61
N THR A 3 31.38 -50.68 37.05
CA THR A 3 32.68 -50.78 36.38
C THR A 3 33.10 -52.24 36.39
N ILE A 4 33.17 -52.85 35.20
CA ILE A 4 33.81 -54.15 34.97
C ILE A 4 35.31 -53.86 34.90
N ASP A 5 35.86 -53.43 36.03
CA ASP A 5 37.31 -53.38 36.16
C ASP A 5 37.74 -54.82 36.43
N GLY A 6 38.69 -55.32 35.65
CA GLY A 6 39.09 -56.73 35.56
C GLY A 6 39.72 -57.28 36.84
N LEU A 7 39.01 -57.21 37.97
CA LEU A 7 39.48 -57.41 39.34
C LEU A 7 39.96 -58.84 39.59
N ILE A 8 39.59 -59.80 38.72
CA ILE A 8 39.95 -61.22 38.83
C ILE A 8 40.98 -61.64 37.77
N THR A 9 40.97 -61.03 36.59
CA THR A 9 41.78 -61.45 35.44
C THR A 9 43.01 -60.55 35.19
N GLY A 10 42.97 -59.29 35.64
CA GLY A 10 43.97 -58.25 35.33
C GLY A 10 43.91 -57.74 33.88
N ILE A 11 42.84 -58.03 33.14
CA ILE A 11 42.63 -57.60 31.75
C ILE A 11 41.80 -56.31 31.73
N ASP A 12 42.23 -55.32 30.97
CA ASP A 12 41.47 -54.09 30.70
C ASP A 12 40.35 -54.39 29.70
N THR A 13 39.24 -54.90 30.22
CA THR A 13 38.07 -55.29 29.43
C THR A 13 37.37 -54.09 28.81
N GLU A 14 37.45 -52.91 29.42
CA GLU A 14 36.87 -51.68 28.89
C GLU A 14 37.58 -51.25 27.61
N SER A 15 38.92 -51.20 27.62
CA SER A 15 39.72 -50.86 26.43
C SER A 15 39.53 -51.85 25.27
N ILE A 16 39.33 -53.14 25.56
CA ILE A 16 39.06 -54.16 24.52
C ILE A 16 37.66 -53.98 23.91
N ILE A 17 36.65 -53.74 24.75
CA ILE A 17 35.28 -53.49 24.27
C ILE A 17 35.26 -52.21 23.41
N GLU A 18 35.91 -51.14 23.85
CA GLU A 18 36.05 -49.90 23.06
C GLU A 18 36.76 -50.14 21.72
N GLY A 19 37.87 -50.88 21.72
CA GLY A 19 38.61 -51.22 20.50
C GLY A 19 37.79 -52.05 19.51
N LEU A 20 36.92 -52.95 20.00
CA LEU A 20 36.03 -53.75 19.15
C LEU A 20 34.85 -52.94 18.60
N LEU A 21 34.40 -51.91 19.32
CA LEU A 21 33.32 -51.02 18.92
C LEU A 21 33.77 -49.87 18.01
N GLN A 22 35.08 -49.59 17.95
CA GLN A 22 35.66 -48.48 17.19
C GLN A 22 35.27 -48.48 15.70
N ILE A 23 35.15 -49.65 15.06
CA ILE A 23 34.75 -49.74 13.65
C ILE A 23 33.32 -49.23 13.43
N GLN A 24 32.40 -49.54 14.34
CA GLN A 24 31.02 -49.05 14.28
C GLN A 24 30.93 -47.56 14.63
N GLN A 25 31.70 -47.11 15.62
CA GLN A 25 31.80 -45.68 15.93
C GLN A 25 32.27 -44.88 14.71
N ASN A 26 33.31 -45.33 14.01
CA ASN A 26 33.79 -44.69 12.79
C ASN A 26 32.71 -44.59 11.70
N GLN A 27 31.82 -45.58 11.57
CA GLN A 27 30.71 -45.53 10.61
C GLN A 27 29.68 -44.47 10.99
N ILE A 28 29.36 -44.35 12.28
CA ILE A 28 28.48 -43.30 12.80
C ILE A 28 29.10 -41.92 12.53
N ASP A 29 30.39 -41.75 12.81
CA ASP A 29 31.10 -40.48 12.61
C ASP A 29 31.13 -40.05 11.14
N ILE A 30 31.29 -41.00 10.21
CA ILE A 30 31.20 -40.74 8.76
C ILE A 30 29.80 -40.25 8.37
N LEU A 31 28.75 -40.89 8.89
CA LEU A 31 27.36 -40.49 8.62
C LEU A 31 27.03 -39.13 9.24
N GLN A 32 27.49 -38.86 10.45
CA GLN A 32 27.37 -37.56 11.10
C GLN A 32 28.08 -36.46 10.29
N SER A 33 29.31 -36.73 9.85
CA SER A 33 30.06 -35.81 8.98
C SER A 33 29.32 -35.54 7.66
N ARG A 34 28.72 -36.58 7.06
CA ARG A 34 27.90 -36.44 5.86
C ARG A 34 26.64 -35.61 6.13
N LYS A 35 25.95 -35.82 7.25
CA LYS A 35 24.78 -35.02 7.64
C LYS A 35 25.16 -33.55 7.82
N THR A 36 26.25 -33.27 8.54
CA THR A 36 26.77 -31.90 8.71
C THR A 36 27.07 -31.24 7.37
N LYS A 37 27.68 -31.98 6.42
CA LYS A 37 27.94 -31.47 5.08
C LYS A 37 26.65 -31.06 4.36
N VAL A 38 25.63 -31.91 4.36
CA VAL A 38 24.31 -31.61 3.75
C VAL A 38 23.66 -30.40 4.42
N LEU A 39 23.73 -30.29 5.74
CA LEU A 39 23.21 -29.13 6.49
C LEU A 39 23.94 -27.82 6.12
N THR A 40 25.25 -27.88 5.93
CA THR A 40 26.03 -26.72 5.49
C THR A 40 25.68 -26.31 4.05
N GLU A 41 25.49 -27.28 3.15
CA GLU A 41 25.00 -27.04 1.78
C GLU A 41 23.61 -26.40 1.77
N GLN A 42 22.68 -26.93 2.57
CA GLN A 42 21.33 -26.37 2.73
C GLN A 42 21.37 -24.93 3.27
N THR A 43 22.22 -24.67 4.27
CA THR A 43 22.38 -23.31 4.82
C THR A 43 22.91 -22.34 3.78
N ALA A 44 23.89 -22.74 2.96
CA ALA A 44 24.38 -21.93 1.86
C ALA A 44 23.29 -21.67 0.80
N PHE A 45 22.44 -22.66 0.53
CA PHE A 45 21.32 -22.53 -0.41
C PHE A 45 20.22 -21.58 0.11
N ARG A 46 19.90 -21.61 1.40
CA ARG A 46 19.03 -20.60 2.03
C ARG A 46 19.64 -19.20 1.99
N GLY A 47 20.96 -19.10 2.02
CA GLY A 47 21.67 -17.84 1.74
C GLY A 47 21.44 -17.34 0.31
N LEU A 48 21.46 -18.24 -0.69
CA LEU A 48 21.11 -17.92 -2.08
C LEU A 48 19.66 -17.43 -2.17
N GLU A 49 18.72 -18.15 -1.56
CA GLU A 49 17.30 -17.75 -1.49
C GLU A 49 17.15 -16.32 -0.95
N ALA A 50 17.82 -15.97 0.14
CA ALA A 50 17.78 -14.62 0.70
C ALA A 50 18.27 -13.54 -0.30
N GLN A 51 19.33 -13.83 -1.07
CA GLN A 51 19.81 -12.93 -2.13
C GLN A 51 18.78 -12.79 -3.26
N LEU A 52 18.12 -13.88 -3.65
CA LEU A 52 17.05 -13.87 -4.66
C LEU A 52 15.83 -13.07 -4.20
N VAL A 53 15.43 -13.20 -2.93
CA VAL A 53 14.34 -12.40 -2.34
C VAL A 53 14.70 -10.92 -2.34
N SER A 54 15.94 -10.56 -2.00
CA SER A 54 16.42 -9.17 -2.08
C SER A 54 16.35 -8.64 -3.51
N LEU A 55 16.85 -9.40 -4.49
CA LEU A 55 16.78 -9.02 -5.90
C LEU A 55 15.34 -8.86 -6.39
N ARG A 56 14.43 -9.74 -5.96
CA ARG A 56 13.00 -9.65 -6.28
C ARG A 56 12.39 -8.35 -5.75
N SER A 57 12.75 -7.95 -4.54
CA SER A 57 12.32 -6.67 -3.96
C SER A 57 12.78 -5.47 -4.80
N GLN A 58 14.05 -5.47 -5.25
CA GLN A 58 14.57 -4.39 -6.11
C GLN A 58 13.89 -4.39 -7.48
N ALA A 59 13.68 -5.55 -8.09
CA ALA A 59 12.91 -5.68 -9.33
C ALA A 59 11.47 -5.15 -9.15
N GLY A 60 10.81 -5.49 -8.04
CA GLY A 60 9.48 -4.99 -7.71
C GLY A 60 9.41 -3.46 -7.56
N ARG A 61 10.45 -2.82 -7.00
CA ARG A 61 10.54 -1.35 -6.94
C ARG A 61 10.58 -0.73 -8.34
N LEU A 62 11.32 -1.33 -9.27
CA LEU A 62 11.43 -0.86 -10.66
C LEU A 62 10.18 -1.17 -11.51
N ASN A 63 9.46 -2.25 -11.17
CA ASN A 63 8.20 -2.66 -11.82
C ASN A 63 6.95 -1.95 -11.27
N ASN A 64 7.05 -1.20 -10.17
CA ASN A 64 5.87 -0.57 -9.56
C ASN A 64 5.27 0.51 -10.48
N LEU A 65 4.03 0.30 -10.93
CA LEU A 65 3.32 1.22 -11.83
C LEU A 65 2.63 2.39 -11.12
N GLN A 66 2.31 2.26 -9.83
CA GLN A 66 1.62 3.32 -9.10
C GLN A 66 2.62 4.37 -8.61
N SER A 67 3.74 3.92 -8.04
CA SER A 67 4.80 4.75 -7.49
C SER A 67 6.11 4.55 -8.24
N ASN A 68 6.04 4.63 -9.58
CA ASN A 68 7.20 4.38 -10.42
C ASN A 68 8.31 5.41 -10.20
N VAL A 69 9.50 4.94 -9.82
CA VAL A 69 10.67 5.78 -9.52
C VAL A 69 11.11 6.66 -10.69
N PHE A 70 10.86 6.25 -11.94
CA PHE A 70 11.24 7.00 -13.15
C PHE A 70 10.26 8.14 -13.48
N GLN A 71 9.06 8.11 -12.90
CA GLN A 71 8.01 9.11 -13.14
C GLN A 71 7.82 10.08 -11.98
N GLN A 72 8.61 9.96 -10.91
CA GLN A 72 8.53 10.84 -9.76
C GLN A 72 8.86 12.30 -10.11
N ARG A 73 8.32 13.22 -9.30
CA ARG A 73 8.57 14.65 -9.40
C ARG A 73 9.24 15.11 -8.12
N SER A 74 10.26 15.94 -8.27
CA SER A 74 10.84 16.68 -7.17
C SER A 74 10.35 18.12 -7.23
N VAL A 75 10.06 18.69 -6.06
CA VAL A 75 9.66 20.08 -5.93
C VAL A 75 10.65 20.77 -5.02
N SER A 76 11.11 21.94 -5.44
CA SER A 76 11.89 22.83 -4.60
C SER A 76 11.20 24.18 -4.49
N VAL A 77 11.20 24.74 -3.29
CA VAL A 77 10.55 26.02 -2.98
C VAL A 77 11.63 27.00 -2.53
N SER A 78 11.55 28.25 -2.97
CA SER A 78 12.50 29.29 -2.54
C SER A 78 12.37 29.70 -1.07
N ASP A 79 11.26 29.35 -0.40
CA ASP A 79 10.98 29.66 1.00
C ASP A 79 10.11 28.57 1.66
N GLU A 80 10.77 27.55 2.21
CA GLU A 80 10.12 26.44 2.93
C GLU A 80 9.48 26.87 4.26
N GLY A 81 9.82 28.06 4.79
CA GLY A 81 9.16 28.61 5.98
C GLY A 81 7.77 29.18 5.67
N ALA A 82 7.49 29.46 4.40
CA ALA A 82 6.21 30.01 3.96
C ALA A 82 5.32 28.94 3.31
N VAL A 83 5.87 27.99 2.57
CA VAL A 83 5.11 26.91 1.92
C VAL A 83 5.95 25.65 1.72
N ILE A 84 5.32 24.50 1.96
CA ILE A 84 5.83 23.20 1.55
C ILE A 84 4.99 22.73 0.36
N ALA A 85 5.65 22.26 -0.69
CA ALA A 85 4.97 21.81 -1.90
C ALA A 85 5.30 20.35 -2.18
N THR A 86 4.29 19.57 -2.57
CA THR A 86 4.46 18.19 -3.04
C THR A 86 3.89 18.07 -4.45
N ALA A 87 4.46 17.17 -5.26
CA ALA A 87 3.99 16.95 -6.62
C ALA A 87 3.84 15.46 -6.91
N THR A 88 2.75 15.13 -7.58
CA THR A 88 2.49 13.81 -8.17
C THR A 88 3.14 13.69 -9.54
N ARG A 89 3.21 12.48 -10.09
CA ARG A 89 3.74 12.23 -11.46
C ARG A 89 3.05 13.04 -12.57
N ASN A 90 1.81 13.48 -12.33
CA ASN A 90 1.01 14.24 -13.28
C ASN A 90 1.37 15.74 -13.29
N ALA A 91 2.18 16.20 -12.35
CA ALA A 91 2.62 17.59 -12.32
C ALA A 91 3.52 17.91 -13.53
N ALA A 92 3.17 19.01 -14.20
CA ALA A 92 3.96 19.55 -15.30
C ALA A 92 5.27 20.15 -14.77
N VAL A 93 6.39 19.70 -15.35
CA VAL A 93 7.73 20.22 -15.08
C VAL A 93 7.80 21.69 -15.48
N GLY A 94 8.30 22.53 -14.59
CA GLY A 94 8.37 23.96 -14.82
C GLY A 94 8.67 24.75 -13.55
N THR A 95 8.97 26.03 -13.75
CA THR A 95 9.17 26.99 -12.66
C THR A 95 7.95 27.89 -12.58
N TYR A 96 7.32 27.92 -11.41
CA TYR A 96 6.10 28.68 -11.12
C TYR A 96 6.40 29.72 -10.06
N GLN A 97 5.82 30.91 -10.20
CA GLN A 97 5.96 31.97 -9.22
C GLN A 97 4.61 32.20 -8.55
N ILE A 98 4.55 31.93 -7.25
CA ILE A 98 3.34 32.08 -6.44
C ILE A 98 3.48 33.20 -5.41
N ARG A 99 2.35 33.69 -4.90
CA ARG A 99 2.25 34.57 -3.74
C ARG A 99 1.17 34.07 -2.82
N ILE A 100 1.47 34.05 -1.53
CA ILE A 100 0.52 33.66 -0.49
C ILE A 100 -0.07 34.95 0.05
N ASN A 101 -1.31 35.25 -0.36
CA ASN A 101 -1.97 36.50 0.00
C ASN A 101 -2.47 36.43 1.45
N GLN A 102 -3.02 35.27 1.83
CA GLN A 102 -3.66 35.06 3.12
C GLN A 102 -3.69 33.56 3.46
N LEU A 103 -3.63 33.24 4.75
CA LEU A 103 -3.83 31.88 5.27
C LEU A 103 -5.31 31.66 5.61
N ALA A 104 -5.73 30.40 5.54
CA ALA A 104 -7.03 30.00 6.05
C ALA A 104 -7.06 30.16 7.57
N ALA A 105 -8.11 30.80 8.07
CA ALA A 105 -8.29 31.09 9.49
C ALA A 105 -9.65 30.55 9.97
N ALA A 106 -9.66 29.98 11.17
CA ALA A 106 -10.87 29.52 11.83
C ALA A 106 -11.58 30.68 12.53
N HIS A 107 -12.92 30.67 12.50
CA HIS A 107 -13.70 31.69 13.20
C HIS A 107 -13.50 31.57 14.72
N GLN A 108 -13.20 32.68 15.39
CA GLN A 108 -13.12 32.75 16.85
C GLN A 108 -13.95 33.91 17.39
N VAL A 109 -14.84 33.61 18.32
CA VAL A 109 -15.76 34.59 18.91
C VAL A 109 -15.70 34.52 20.42
N ALA A 110 -15.56 35.67 21.07
CA ALA A 110 -15.55 35.77 22.52
C ALA A 110 -16.90 36.23 23.07
N SER A 111 -17.24 35.74 24.25
CA SER A 111 -18.37 36.23 25.02
C SER A 111 -18.07 37.59 25.69
N GLN A 112 -19.09 38.18 26.29
CA GLN A 112 -18.93 39.18 27.33
C GLN A 112 -18.14 38.63 28.54
N GLY A 113 -17.66 39.54 29.40
CA GLY A 113 -16.93 39.17 30.60
C GLY A 113 -17.81 38.63 31.74
N PHE A 114 -17.23 37.71 32.53
CA PHE A 114 -17.75 37.12 33.76
C PHE A 114 -16.81 37.41 34.93
N SER A 115 -17.37 37.56 36.14
CA SER A 115 -16.61 37.91 37.35
C SER A 115 -15.80 36.76 37.94
N ASP A 116 -16.20 35.52 37.65
CA ASP A 116 -15.66 34.29 38.25
C ASP A 116 -15.58 33.20 37.16
N ASP A 117 -14.60 32.31 37.25
CA ASP A 117 -14.40 31.19 36.32
C ASP A 117 -15.43 30.07 36.50
N ASN A 118 -16.22 30.12 37.57
CA ASN A 118 -17.37 29.26 37.82
C ASN A 118 -18.67 30.07 38.02
N ALA A 119 -18.77 31.25 37.41
CA ALA A 119 -19.98 32.07 37.43
C ALA A 119 -21.20 31.28 36.94
N ALA A 120 -22.38 31.53 37.54
CA ALA A 120 -23.60 30.85 37.14
C ALA A 120 -24.07 31.33 35.75
N VAL A 121 -24.47 30.37 34.93
CA VAL A 121 -25.04 30.57 33.58
C VAL A 121 -26.54 30.31 33.67
N THR A 122 -27.34 31.05 32.90
CA THR A 122 -28.80 30.81 32.87
C THR A 122 -29.15 29.52 32.14
N GLU A 123 -30.22 28.86 32.59
CA GLU A 123 -30.70 27.59 32.01
C GLU A 123 -31.50 27.82 30.71
N GLY A 124 -31.61 26.78 29.88
CA GLY A 124 -32.35 26.79 28.62
C GLY A 124 -31.64 25.99 27.54
N THR A 125 -31.81 26.39 26.28
CA THR A 125 -31.14 25.73 25.13
C THR A 125 -30.22 26.69 24.39
N PHE A 126 -29.05 26.22 24.00
CA PHE A 126 -28.05 26.96 23.25
C PHE A 126 -27.71 26.17 21.98
N THR A 127 -28.00 26.72 20.80
CA THR A 127 -27.80 26.01 19.54
C THR A 127 -26.64 26.60 18.77
N LEU A 128 -25.72 25.75 18.33
CA LEU A 128 -24.53 26.08 17.55
C LEU A 128 -24.66 25.56 16.12
N ARG A 129 -24.11 26.30 15.17
CA ARG A 129 -23.90 25.86 13.79
C ARG A 129 -22.59 26.43 13.26
N VAL A 130 -21.83 25.64 12.50
CA VAL A 130 -20.60 26.09 11.82
C VAL A 130 -20.79 25.97 10.31
N GLY A 131 -20.90 27.12 9.63
CA GLY A 131 -21.29 27.18 8.22
C GLY A 131 -22.66 26.54 7.98
N ASP A 132 -22.71 25.63 7.01
CA ASP A 132 -23.93 24.90 6.61
C ASP A 132 -24.06 23.51 7.26
N ARG A 133 -23.23 23.20 8.26
CA ARG A 133 -23.34 21.93 9.01
C ARG A 133 -24.64 21.86 9.81
N PRO A 134 -25.11 20.66 10.21
CA PRO A 134 -26.30 20.53 11.06
C PRO A 134 -26.21 21.31 12.37
N GLU A 135 -27.33 21.85 12.83
CA GLU A 135 -27.41 22.55 14.11
C GLU A 135 -27.27 21.57 15.29
N SER A 136 -26.48 21.94 16.30
CA SER A 136 -26.31 21.19 17.54
C SER A 136 -26.89 21.95 18.71
N THR A 137 -27.94 21.40 19.34
CA THR A 137 -28.61 22.00 20.49
C THR A 137 -28.06 21.45 21.80
N ILE A 138 -27.47 22.32 22.60
CA ILE A 138 -26.96 22.06 23.94
C ILE A 138 -28.01 22.47 24.97
N THR A 139 -28.32 21.60 25.91
CA THR A 139 -29.22 21.90 27.03
C THR A 139 -28.41 22.30 28.27
N VAL A 140 -28.75 23.46 28.83
CA VAL A 140 -28.19 23.97 30.09
C VAL A 140 -29.24 23.87 31.18
N ASP A 141 -28.97 23.08 32.21
CA ASP A 141 -29.84 22.86 33.36
C ASP A 141 -29.06 22.91 34.67
N SER A 142 -29.73 22.63 35.78
CA SER A 142 -29.14 22.68 37.12
C SER A 142 -27.89 21.80 37.35
N SER A 143 -27.60 20.85 36.46
CA SER A 143 -26.42 19.98 36.53
C SER A 143 -25.16 20.57 35.89
N ASN A 144 -25.31 21.54 34.97
CA ASN A 144 -24.22 22.13 34.19
C ASN A 144 -24.28 23.67 34.05
N ASN A 145 -25.14 24.35 34.83
CA ASN A 145 -25.37 25.80 34.81
C ASN A 145 -24.25 26.67 35.42
N THR A 146 -22.99 26.27 35.28
CA THR A 146 -21.82 27.10 35.59
C THR A 146 -21.01 27.38 34.32
N LEU A 147 -20.12 28.37 34.36
CA LEU A 147 -19.27 28.70 33.22
C LEU A 147 -18.47 27.47 32.74
N GLN A 148 -17.87 26.71 33.67
CA GLN A 148 -17.17 25.46 33.37
C GLN A 148 -18.13 24.39 32.84
N GLY A 149 -19.28 24.18 33.50
CA GLY A 149 -20.27 23.20 33.07
C GLY A 149 -20.83 23.49 31.67
N PHE A 150 -21.01 24.77 31.33
CA PHE A 150 -21.46 25.21 30.01
C PHE A 150 -20.40 24.98 28.93
N VAL A 151 -19.13 25.29 29.21
CA VAL A 151 -18.01 25.01 28.31
C VAL A 151 -17.84 23.50 28.09
N ASP A 152 -17.93 22.71 29.15
CA ASP A 152 -17.87 21.25 29.06
C ASP A 152 -19.05 20.69 28.26
N ALA A 153 -20.25 21.25 28.42
CA ALA A 153 -21.43 20.86 27.65
C ALA A 153 -21.31 21.21 26.16
N ILE A 154 -20.69 22.34 25.81
CA ILE A 154 -20.39 22.69 24.40
C ILE A 154 -19.38 21.70 23.82
N ASN A 155 -18.27 21.46 24.51
CA ASN A 155 -17.22 20.55 24.04
C ASN A 155 -17.71 19.09 23.96
N ALA A 156 -18.63 18.66 24.84
CA ALA A 156 -19.22 17.33 24.81
C ALA A 156 -20.26 17.15 23.68
N ALA A 157 -20.79 18.25 23.13
CA ALA A 157 -21.77 18.20 22.04
C ALA A 157 -21.13 17.98 20.66
N ASP A 158 -19.80 18.04 20.55
CA ASP A 158 -19.02 17.77 19.33
C ASP A 158 -19.57 18.53 18.10
N ALA A 159 -19.89 19.81 18.30
CA ALA A 159 -20.57 20.65 17.31
C ALA A 159 -19.61 21.28 16.27
N GLY A 160 -18.38 20.78 16.13
CA GLY A 160 -17.32 21.38 15.31
C GLY A 160 -16.77 22.71 15.88
N VAL A 161 -16.99 22.95 17.17
CA VAL A 161 -16.53 24.14 17.91
C VAL A 161 -15.89 23.71 19.22
N THR A 162 -14.72 24.26 19.52
CA THR A 162 -14.08 24.14 20.83
C THR A 162 -14.38 25.39 21.66
N ALA A 163 -14.85 25.19 22.89
CA ALA A 163 -15.07 26.23 23.88
C ALA A 163 -13.98 26.21 24.95
N SER A 164 -13.50 27.39 25.35
CA SER A 164 -12.52 27.54 26.43
C SER A 164 -12.77 28.79 27.26
N ILE A 165 -12.39 28.75 28.53
CA ILE A 165 -12.43 29.92 29.41
C ILE A 165 -11.09 30.63 29.33
N ILE A 166 -11.10 31.89 28.90
CA ILE A 166 -9.92 32.76 28.86
C ILE A 166 -10.03 33.83 29.94
N ARG A 167 -8.88 34.23 30.49
CA ARG A 167 -8.77 35.36 31.40
C ARG A 167 -8.09 36.53 30.69
N ASP A 168 -8.81 37.63 30.46
CA ASP A 168 -8.34 38.74 29.64
C ASP A 168 -7.33 39.68 30.34
N GLY A 169 -7.11 39.49 31.66
CA GLY A 169 -6.11 40.20 32.44
C GLY A 169 -6.35 41.71 32.57
N SER A 170 -7.51 42.20 32.14
CA SER A 170 -7.80 43.63 31.99
C SER A 170 -7.98 44.39 33.31
N GLY A 171 -7.90 43.71 34.46
CA GLY A 171 -8.15 44.28 35.78
C GLY A 171 -9.61 44.66 36.03
N SER A 172 -10.51 44.30 35.10
CA SER A 172 -11.96 44.47 35.20
C SER A 172 -12.55 43.60 36.32
N SER A 173 -13.72 44.01 36.82
CA SER A 173 -14.58 43.18 37.68
C SER A 173 -15.13 41.93 36.98
N THR A 174 -14.91 41.79 35.66
CA THR A 174 -15.34 40.65 34.84
C THR A 174 -14.20 40.10 33.94
N PRO A 175 -13.15 39.48 34.52
CA PRO A 175 -11.94 39.14 33.78
C PRO A 175 -12.04 37.84 32.95
N TYR A 176 -13.08 37.03 33.12
CA TYR A 176 -13.23 35.73 32.46
C TYR A 176 -14.14 35.83 31.24
N ARG A 177 -13.82 35.18 30.14
CA ARG A 177 -14.66 35.12 28.93
C ARG A 177 -14.66 33.70 28.37
N ILE A 178 -15.72 33.33 27.67
CA ILE A 178 -15.77 32.11 26.88
C ILE A 178 -15.27 32.46 25.48
N LEU A 179 -14.29 31.73 24.98
CA LEU A 179 -13.86 31.76 23.60
C LEU A 179 -14.40 30.53 22.89
N LEU A 180 -15.19 30.74 21.84
CA LEU A 180 -15.58 29.71 20.89
C LEU A 180 -14.63 29.78 19.70
N SER A 181 -14.04 28.64 19.34
CA SER A 181 -13.16 28.50 18.18
C SER A 181 -13.68 27.39 17.28
N SER A 182 -13.87 27.68 16.00
CA SER A 182 -14.21 26.68 15.00
C SER A 182 -13.07 25.68 14.86
N GLU A 183 -13.39 24.40 14.69
CA GLU A 183 -12.41 23.36 14.34
C GLU A 183 -12.02 23.40 12.85
N HIS A 184 -12.77 24.17 12.05
CA HIS A 184 -12.57 24.31 10.62
C HIS A 184 -12.14 25.74 10.27
N THR A 185 -11.13 25.87 9.40
CA THR A 185 -10.72 27.13 8.77
C THR A 185 -11.56 27.41 7.53
N GLY A 186 -11.59 28.65 7.04
CA GLY A 186 -12.31 29.02 5.82
C GLY A 186 -13.44 30.03 6.07
N ALA A 187 -13.76 30.84 5.07
CA ALA A 187 -14.76 31.90 5.16
C ALA A 187 -16.18 31.36 5.41
N ASP A 188 -16.50 30.19 4.84
CA ASP A 188 -17.82 29.56 4.99
C ASP A 188 -17.99 28.86 6.36
N ASN A 189 -16.90 28.69 7.11
CA ASN A 189 -16.89 27.99 8.41
C ASN A 189 -17.13 28.96 9.57
N GLU A 190 -18.09 29.87 9.41
CA GLU A 190 -18.49 30.84 10.42
C GLU A 190 -19.34 30.17 11.51
N ILE A 191 -18.95 30.32 12.78
CA ILE A 191 -19.82 29.99 13.92
C ILE A 191 -21.04 30.91 13.93
N SER A 192 -22.23 30.32 14.02
CA SER A 192 -23.48 31.00 14.35
C SER A 192 -24.12 30.37 15.59
N VAL A 193 -24.80 31.22 16.37
CA VAL A 193 -25.41 30.83 17.65
C VAL A 193 -26.85 31.30 17.71
N THR A 194 -27.75 30.39 18.05
CA THR A 194 -29.10 30.70 18.49
C THR A 194 -29.18 30.48 20.00
N ASN A 195 -29.20 31.57 20.76
CA ASN A 195 -29.21 31.53 22.22
C ASN A 195 -30.65 31.68 22.77
N ASN A 196 -31.22 30.57 23.22
CA ASN A 196 -32.53 30.50 23.89
C ASN A 196 -32.40 30.24 25.40
N LEU A 197 -31.26 30.59 26.01
CA LEU A 197 -31.09 30.58 27.47
C LEU A 197 -31.97 31.69 28.09
N ALA A 198 -32.38 31.50 29.35
CA ALA A 198 -33.16 32.51 30.05
C ALA A 198 -32.37 33.82 30.21
N ALA A 199 -33.06 34.96 30.26
CA ALA A 199 -32.43 36.25 30.47
C ALA A 199 -31.68 36.30 31.82
N SER A 200 -30.56 37.01 31.85
CA SER A 200 -29.73 37.20 33.07
C SER A 200 -30.58 37.62 34.27
N SER A 201 -30.48 36.88 35.37
CA SER A 201 -31.24 37.16 36.59
C SER A 201 -30.48 36.72 37.85
N GLY A 202 -30.51 37.56 38.90
CA GLY A 202 -29.76 37.30 40.12
C GLY A 202 -28.25 37.20 39.86
N ASN A 203 -27.65 36.07 40.25
CA ASN A 203 -26.22 35.78 40.04
C ASN A 203 -25.96 35.01 38.74
N ALA A 204 -27.00 34.59 38.01
CA ALA A 204 -26.88 33.85 36.76
C ALA A 204 -26.90 34.81 35.56
N THR A 205 -25.94 34.63 34.65
CA THR A 205 -25.75 35.49 33.48
C THR A 205 -25.96 34.70 32.19
N GLN A 206 -26.73 35.25 31.25
CA GLN A 206 -26.85 34.72 29.89
C GLN A 206 -25.60 35.07 29.07
N PRO A 207 -24.83 34.09 28.53
CA PRO A 207 -23.70 34.34 27.65
C PRO A 207 -24.14 35.07 26.37
N VAL A 208 -23.40 36.08 25.95
CA VAL A 208 -23.63 36.86 24.74
C VAL A 208 -22.31 36.96 23.99
N PHE A 209 -22.30 36.48 22.75
CA PHE A 209 -21.13 36.43 21.89
C PHE A 209 -21.15 37.59 20.91
N ASP A 210 -19.99 38.21 20.69
CA ASP A 210 -19.85 39.35 19.77
C ASP A 210 -19.38 38.89 18.39
N PHE A 211 -20.34 38.54 17.53
CA PHE A 211 -20.08 38.18 16.13
C PHE A 211 -19.78 39.40 15.24
N ALA A 212 -20.06 40.62 15.70
CA ALA A 212 -19.75 41.83 14.93
C ALA A 212 -18.27 42.21 15.05
N THR A 213 -17.63 41.86 16.18
CA THR A 213 -16.18 42.00 16.38
C THR A 213 -15.55 40.68 16.85
N PRO A 214 -15.39 39.69 15.95
CA PRO A 214 -14.78 38.42 16.31
C PRO A 214 -13.31 38.60 16.69
N VAL A 215 -12.80 37.69 17.52
CA VAL A 215 -11.38 37.64 17.90
C VAL A 215 -10.51 37.31 16.69
N GLN A 216 -10.99 36.41 15.83
CA GLN A 216 -10.41 36.05 14.55
C GLN A 216 -11.55 35.78 13.58
N ALA A 217 -11.62 36.52 12.47
CA ALA A 217 -12.61 36.24 11.43
C ALA A 217 -12.28 34.94 10.69
N ALA A 218 -13.32 34.20 10.29
CA ALA A 218 -13.19 33.08 9.37
C ALA A 218 -12.69 33.61 8.02
N ALA A 219 -11.71 32.92 7.43
CA ALA A 219 -11.19 33.33 6.14
C ALA A 219 -10.59 32.16 5.37
N ASN A 220 -10.67 32.24 4.04
CA ASN A 220 -10.03 31.30 3.12
C ASN A 220 -8.52 31.59 3.01
N ALA A 221 -7.75 30.54 2.75
CA ALA A 221 -6.42 30.67 2.20
C ALA A 221 -6.54 31.24 0.78
N SER A 222 -5.62 32.12 0.40
CA SER A 222 -5.59 32.72 -0.94
C SER A 222 -4.17 32.69 -1.49
N VAL A 223 -4.02 32.07 -2.65
CA VAL A 223 -2.74 31.94 -3.37
C VAL A 223 -2.91 32.43 -4.79
N SER A 224 -1.96 33.26 -5.25
CA SER A 224 -1.93 33.76 -6.62
C SER A 224 -0.74 33.19 -7.39
N LEU A 225 -0.99 32.71 -8.61
CA LEU A 225 0.01 32.33 -9.59
C LEU A 225 0.28 33.49 -10.56
N GLY A 226 1.53 33.93 -10.65
CA GLY A 226 1.98 34.99 -11.56
C GLY A 226 1.88 36.41 -11.01
N GLU A 227 1.91 37.39 -11.91
CA GLU A 227 1.87 38.83 -11.61
C GLU A 227 0.89 39.58 -12.52
N GLY A 228 0.29 40.65 -11.97
CA GLY A 228 -0.54 41.60 -12.70
C GLY A 228 -2.00 41.16 -12.87
N ALA A 229 -2.73 41.82 -13.78
CA ALA A 229 -4.16 41.63 -13.98
C ALA A 229 -4.55 40.24 -14.54
N GLY A 230 -3.58 39.46 -15.00
CA GLY A 230 -3.78 38.08 -15.45
C GLY A 230 -3.35 37.03 -14.42
N ALA A 231 -3.04 37.43 -13.18
CA ALA A 231 -2.73 36.48 -12.12
C ALA A 231 -3.95 35.61 -11.83
N ILE A 232 -3.71 34.31 -11.65
CA ILE A 232 -4.75 33.34 -11.32
C ILE A 232 -4.76 33.21 -9.80
N THR A 233 -5.86 33.56 -9.16
CA THR A 233 -6.04 33.42 -7.71
C THR A 233 -6.94 32.23 -7.44
N VAL A 234 -6.49 31.36 -6.54
CA VAL A 234 -7.27 30.24 -6.01
C VAL A 234 -7.48 30.48 -4.53
N GLU A 235 -8.69 30.22 -4.08
CA GLU A 235 -9.06 30.22 -2.67
C GLU A 235 -9.29 28.78 -2.20
N SER A 236 -8.94 28.50 -0.96
CA SER A 236 -9.17 27.22 -0.29
C SER A 236 -9.69 27.48 1.12
N ASP A 237 -10.58 26.63 1.59
CA ASP A 237 -11.06 26.62 2.97
C ASP A 237 -9.96 26.18 3.96
N THR A 238 -8.95 25.45 3.49
CA THR A 238 -7.81 24.99 4.29
C THR A 238 -6.48 25.60 3.86
N ASN A 239 -5.44 25.44 4.69
CA ASN A 239 -4.07 25.79 4.32
C ASN A 239 -3.41 24.74 3.40
N GLU A 240 -4.14 23.69 3.01
CA GLU A 240 -3.74 22.73 1.98
C GLU A 240 -4.45 23.11 0.68
N VAL A 241 -3.71 23.73 -0.22
CA VAL A 241 -4.22 24.22 -1.50
C VAL A 241 -3.88 23.22 -2.59
N GLU A 242 -4.92 22.58 -3.11
CA GLU A 242 -4.86 21.73 -4.30
C GLU A 242 -5.42 22.46 -5.53
N GLY A 243 -5.18 21.93 -6.73
CA GLY A 243 -5.83 22.40 -7.96
C GLY A 243 -5.25 23.67 -8.59
N LEU A 244 -4.43 24.46 -7.88
CA LEU A 244 -3.74 25.62 -8.49
C LEU A 244 -2.81 25.20 -9.64
N LEU A 245 -2.09 24.10 -9.43
CA LEU A 245 -1.32 23.41 -10.46
C LEU A 245 -1.76 21.95 -10.46
N SER A 246 -2.08 21.40 -11.62
CA SER A 246 -2.51 20.00 -11.75
C SER A 246 -1.46 19.07 -11.14
N GLY A 247 -1.87 18.25 -10.16
CA GLY A 247 -1.01 17.28 -9.50
C GLY A 247 -0.02 17.86 -8.49
N VAL A 248 -0.22 19.10 -8.02
CA VAL A 248 0.59 19.73 -6.97
C VAL A 248 -0.30 20.09 -5.79
N THR A 249 0.20 19.82 -4.58
CA THR A 249 -0.45 20.20 -3.32
C THR A 249 0.49 21.16 -2.58
N LEU A 250 -0.04 22.33 -2.18
CA LEU A 250 0.69 23.37 -1.47
C LEU A 250 0.20 23.46 -0.03
N ASN A 251 1.08 23.23 0.94
CA ASN A 251 0.81 23.42 2.36
C ASN A 251 1.37 24.77 2.82
N LEU A 252 0.46 25.70 3.12
CA LEU A 252 0.78 27.09 3.45
C LEU A 252 1.08 27.25 4.94
N LEU A 253 2.22 27.87 5.25
CA LEU A 253 2.71 28.06 6.62
C LEU A 253 2.75 29.53 7.02
N ALA A 254 3.02 30.43 6.08
CA ALA A 254 3.04 31.86 6.31
C ALA A 254 2.55 32.63 5.07
N ALA A 255 1.83 33.73 5.28
CA ALA A 255 1.37 34.61 4.22
C ALA A 255 2.22 35.89 4.16
N ASP A 256 2.73 36.21 2.96
CA ASP A 256 3.35 37.48 2.62
C ASP A 256 3.06 37.80 1.15
N ALA A 257 2.02 38.61 0.92
CA ALA A 257 1.59 39.00 -0.43
C ALA A 257 2.65 39.79 -1.21
N SER A 258 3.66 40.37 -0.53
CA SER A 258 4.70 41.16 -1.17
C SER A 258 5.86 40.31 -1.67
N LYS A 259 6.05 39.12 -1.11
CA LYS A 259 7.18 38.24 -1.40
C LYS A 259 6.79 37.15 -2.39
N PRO A 260 7.33 37.15 -3.62
CA PRO A 260 7.14 36.04 -4.53
C PRO A 260 7.92 34.81 -4.07
N ILE A 261 7.29 33.65 -4.17
CA ILE A 261 7.88 32.35 -3.89
C ILE A 261 7.99 31.59 -5.20
N VAL A 262 9.18 31.07 -5.50
CA VAL A 262 9.43 30.25 -6.67
C VAL A 262 9.23 28.79 -6.27
N VAL A 263 8.32 28.11 -6.97
CA VAL A 263 8.09 26.68 -6.89
C VAL A 263 8.63 26.06 -8.18
N ASP A 264 9.70 25.28 -8.07
CA ASP A 264 10.36 24.66 -9.19
C ASP A 264 10.14 23.15 -9.16
N ILE A 265 9.44 22.66 -10.18
CA ILE A 265 9.05 21.26 -10.34
C ILE A 265 9.95 20.63 -11.39
N ARG A 266 10.69 19.59 -11.00
CA ARG A 266 11.57 18.82 -11.87
C ARG A 266 11.22 17.34 -11.83
N ARG A 267 11.82 16.59 -12.76
CA ARG A 267 11.86 15.14 -12.64
C ARG A 267 12.81 14.77 -11.53
N ASP A 268 12.41 13.81 -10.70
CA ASP A 268 13.30 13.26 -9.69
C ASP A 268 14.23 12.20 -10.33
N THR A 269 15.34 12.67 -10.88
CA THR A 269 16.35 11.76 -11.46
C THR A 269 17.22 11.11 -10.40
N GLU A 270 17.29 11.66 -9.18
CA GLU A 270 18.14 11.15 -8.11
C GLU A 270 17.57 9.84 -7.58
N SER A 271 16.27 9.82 -7.25
CA SER A 271 15.58 8.61 -6.82
C SER A 271 15.65 7.48 -7.86
N ALA A 272 15.54 7.82 -9.15
CA ALA A 272 15.68 6.86 -10.24
C ALA A 272 17.11 6.29 -10.37
N VAL A 273 18.14 7.13 -10.23
CA VAL A 273 19.56 6.70 -10.24
C VAL A 273 19.82 5.77 -9.07
N THR A 274 19.38 6.14 -7.86
CA THR A 274 19.55 5.31 -6.65
C THR A 274 18.84 3.96 -6.81
N ALA A 275 17.60 3.95 -7.30
CA ALA A 275 16.86 2.70 -7.48
C ALA A 275 17.56 1.75 -8.47
N LEU A 276 18.13 2.28 -9.57
CA LEU A 276 18.87 1.44 -10.53
C LEU A 276 20.25 1.00 -9.97
N GLN A 277 20.91 1.84 -9.19
CA GLN A 277 22.15 1.50 -8.51
C GLN A 277 21.92 0.38 -7.48
N ASP A 278 20.89 0.49 -6.63
CA ASP A 278 20.50 -0.53 -5.66
C ASP A 278 20.23 -1.88 -6.34
N PHE A 279 19.57 -1.85 -7.50
CA PHE A 279 19.32 -3.03 -8.32
C PHE A 279 20.62 -3.66 -8.83
N VAL A 280 21.52 -2.85 -9.40
CA VAL A 280 22.83 -3.29 -9.90
C VAL A 280 23.67 -3.90 -8.77
N ASP A 281 23.70 -3.25 -7.61
CA ASP A 281 24.45 -3.71 -6.46
C ASP A 281 23.90 -5.03 -5.90
N THR A 282 22.57 -5.17 -5.84
CA THR A 282 21.93 -6.41 -5.39
C THR A 282 22.15 -7.56 -6.37
N TYR A 283 22.08 -7.30 -7.68
CA TYR A 283 22.43 -8.30 -8.70
C TYR A 283 23.90 -8.71 -8.57
N ASN A 284 24.82 -7.76 -8.39
CA ASN A 284 26.24 -8.06 -8.23
C ASN A 284 26.51 -8.83 -6.93
N ALA A 285 25.86 -8.49 -5.82
CA ALA A 285 25.97 -9.23 -4.56
C ALA A 285 25.51 -10.69 -4.70
N LEU A 286 24.43 -10.95 -5.46
CA LEU A 286 24.00 -12.29 -5.82
C LEU A 286 25.07 -13.04 -6.63
N MET A 287 25.64 -12.40 -7.66
CA MET A 287 26.69 -13.01 -8.47
C MET A 287 27.93 -13.32 -7.64
N ASP A 288 28.32 -12.41 -6.74
CA ASP A 288 29.47 -12.57 -5.84
C ASP A 288 29.26 -13.71 -4.85
N PHE A 289 28.05 -13.80 -4.28
CA PHE A 289 27.67 -14.90 -3.41
C PHE A 289 27.75 -16.24 -4.14
N VAL A 290 27.15 -16.35 -5.33
CA VAL A 290 27.20 -17.59 -6.13
C VAL A 290 28.64 -17.96 -6.46
N ASP A 291 29.43 -17.02 -6.97
CA ASP A 291 30.83 -17.25 -7.33
C ASP A 291 31.64 -17.72 -6.12
N GLU A 292 31.46 -17.12 -4.94
CA GLU A 292 32.10 -17.57 -3.70
C GLU A 292 31.69 -18.99 -3.32
N GLN A 293 30.41 -19.33 -3.45
CA GLN A 293 29.91 -20.66 -3.09
C GLN A 293 30.34 -21.77 -4.07
N VAL A 294 30.63 -21.46 -5.34
CA VAL A 294 30.93 -22.46 -6.37
C VAL A 294 32.38 -22.47 -6.87
N ARG A 295 33.24 -21.55 -6.41
CA ARG A 295 34.64 -21.47 -6.87
C ARG A 295 35.55 -22.45 -6.12
N TYR A 296 36.58 -22.94 -6.81
CA TYR A 296 37.73 -23.60 -6.20
C TYR A 296 38.85 -22.59 -5.94
N ASP A 297 39.36 -22.54 -4.71
CA ASP A 297 40.54 -21.74 -4.38
C ASP A 297 41.82 -22.60 -4.47
N PRO A 298 42.69 -22.37 -5.46
CA PRO A 298 43.93 -23.12 -5.63
C PRO A 298 45.02 -22.79 -4.61
N GLU A 299 44.89 -21.71 -3.83
CA GLU A 299 45.86 -21.38 -2.78
C GLU A 299 45.58 -22.13 -1.49
N SER A 300 44.30 -22.31 -1.14
CA SER A 300 43.88 -23.03 0.06
C SER A 300 43.53 -24.50 -0.20
N ASP A 301 43.47 -24.93 -1.46
CA ASP A 301 42.97 -26.25 -1.91
C ASP A 301 41.55 -26.57 -1.39
N ILE A 302 40.76 -25.52 -1.12
CA ILE A 302 39.39 -25.62 -0.62
C ILE A 302 38.42 -25.17 -1.70
N GLY A 303 37.42 -26.01 -2.00
CA GLY A 303 36.28 -25.66 -2.81
C GLY A 303 35.19 -24.97 -2.00
N GLY A 304 34.47 -24.04 -2.61
CA GLY A 304 33.24 -23.48 -2.06
C GLY A 304 32.22 -24.58 -1.72
N ILE A 305 31.31 -24.28 -0.79
CA ILE A 305 30.36 -25.26 -0.23
C ILE A 305 29.49 -25.89 -1.32
N LEU A 306 29.13 -25.13 -2.35
CA LEU A 306 28.24 -25.54 -3.44
C LEU A 306 29.01 -25.90 -4.72
N LEU A 307 30.32 -26.13 -4.65
CA LEU A 307 31.13 -26.54 -5.79
C LEU A 307 30.55 -27.81 -6.45
N GLY A 308 30.23 -27.71 -7.75
CA GLY A 308 29.64 -28.80 -8.53
C GLY A 308 28.12 -28.92 -8.44
N ASN A 309 27.44 -28.06 -7.67
CA ASN A 309 25.98 -28.00 -7.63
C ASN A 309 25.44 -27.35 -8.91
N ARG A 310 24.78 -28.15 -9.75
CA ARG A 310 24.23 -27.69 -11.04
C ARG A 310 23.07 -26.71 -10.88
N SER A 311 22.25 -26.87 -9.84
CA SER A 311 21.06 -26.04 -9.63
C SER A 311 21.44 -24.57 -9.41
N VAL A 312 22.50 -24.32 -8.65
CA VAL A 312 23.01 -22.95 -8.41
C VAL A 312 23.43 -22.29 -9.73
N ILE A 313 24.16 -23.01 -10.58
CA ILE A 313 24.61 -22.52 -11.88
C ILE A 313 23.43 -22.27 -12.83
N ASP A 314 22.43 -23.16 -12.84
CA ASP A 314 21.23 -22.97 -13.66
C ASP A 314 20.43 -21.73 -13.22
N ILE A 315 20.28 -21.51 -11.91
CA ILE A 315 19.63 -20.32 -11.34
C ILE A 315 20.40 -19.06 -11.76
N GLN A 316 21.72 -19.05 -11.60
CA GLN A 316 22.59 -17.95 -12.03
C GLN A 316 22.41 -17.62 -13.51
N ASN A 317 22.40 -18.64 -14.37
CA ASN A 317 22.21 -18.47 -15.82
C ASN A 317 20.80 -17.99 -16.18
N THR A 318 19.78 -18.45 -15.47
CA THR A 318 18.38 -18.02 -15.67
C THR A 318 18.22 -16.54 -15.34
N ILE A 319 18.79 -16.09 -14.22
CA ILE A 319 18.75 -14.67 -13.82
C ILE A 319 19.56 -13.82 -14.79
N ARG A 320 20.78 -14.27 -15.13
CA ARG A 320 21.65 -13.56 -16.07
C ARG A 320 20.99 -13.42 -17.45
N SER A 321 20.40 -14.49 -18.00
CA SER A 321 19.70 -14.41 -19.29
C SER A 321 18.50 -13.47 -19.22
N THR A 322 17.69 -13.56 -18.18
CA THR A 322 16.53 -12.67 -17.99
C THR A 322 16.95 -11.19 -17.95
N VAL A 323 18.04 -10.85 -17.25
CA VAL A 323 18.54 -9.47 -17.12
C VAL A 323 19.18 -8.93 -18.41
N LEU A 324 19.77 -9.80 -19.23
CA LEU A 324 20.50 -9.41 -20.44
C LEU A 324 19.68 -9.51 -21.73
N ASP A 325 18.47 -10.06 -21.63
CA ASP A 325 17.57 -10.22 -22.76
C ASP A 325 17.10 -8.88 -23.31
N VAL A 326 16.71 -8.92 -24.58
CA VAL A 326 15.99 -7.82 -25.23
C VAL A 326 14.56 -7.83 -24.73
N VAL A 327 14.02 -6.67 -24.40
CA VAL A 327 12.61 -6.49 -24.06
C VAL A 327 11.80 -6.31 -25.36
N PRO A 328 10.94 -7.27 -25.74
CA PRO A 328 10.04 -7.11 -26.88
C PRO A 328 9.05 -5.96 -26.65
N GLY A 329 8.51 -5.36 -27.72
CA GLY A 329 7.49 -4.30 -27.59
C GLY A 329 8.01 -2.91 -27.21
N VAL A 330 9.25 -2.78 -26.73
CA VAL A 330 9.91 -1.49 -26.50
C VAL A 330 10.64 -1.02 -27.76
N SER A 331 10.71 0.30 -27.97
CA SER A 331 11.40 0.89 -29.12
C SER A 331 12.83 0.34 -29.26
N GLY A 332 13.26 0.08 -30.51
CA GLY A 332 14.55 -0.57 -30.77
C GLY A 332 15.78 0.17 -30.24
N ASN A 333 15.62 1.45 -29.86
CA ASN A 333 16.67 2.28 -29.28
C ASN A 333 16.80 2.10 -27.76
N LEU A 334 15.80 1.55 -27.07
CA LEU A 334 15.76 1.39 -25.61
C LEU A 334 15.32 0.01 -25.13
N ASN A 335 15.39 -1.03 -25.96
CA ASN A 335 14.97 -2.38 -25.59
C ASN A 335 16.03 -3.19 -24.78
N ARG A 336 17.08 -2.54 -24.27
CA ARG A 336 18.18 -3.16 -23.50
C ARG A 336 18.71 -2.22 -22.41
N LEU A 337 19.20 -2.80 -21.32
CA LEU A 337 19.90 -2.10 -20.24
C LEU A 337 21.09 -1.23 -20.67
N THR A 338 21.80 -1.65 -21.73
CA THR A 338 22.94 -0.90 -22.28
C THR A 338 22.54 0.47 -22.84
N ALA A 339 21.28 0.64 -23.27
CA ALA A 339 20.74 1.92 -23.69
C ALA A 339 20.72 2.94 -22.54
N LEU A 340 20.45 2.47 -21.32
CA LEU A 340 20.48 3.27 -20.08
C LEU A 340 21.87 3.44 -19.47
N GLY A 341 22.89 2.83 -20.07
CA GLY A 341 24.26 2.87 -19.54
C GLY A 341 24.57 1.80 -18.51
N VAL A 342 23.76 0.75 -18.42
CA VAL A 342 24.12 -0.45 -17.65
C VAL A 342 24.82 -1.44 -18.59
N SER A 343 26.13 -1.64 -18.38
CA SER A 343 26.96 -2.59 -19.13
C SER A 343 27.24 -3.86 -18.34
N VAL A 344 27.63 -4.91 -19.06
CA VAL A 344 28.04 -6.18 -18.48
C VAL A 344 29.56 -6.30 -18.57
N THR A 345 30.20 -6.66 -17.47
CA THR A 345 31.63 -7.00 -17.44
C THR A 345 31.88 -8.39 -18.04
N ASP A 346 33.15 -8.71 -18.27
CA ASP A 346 33.59 -10.07 -18.66
C ASP A 346 33.22 -11.14 -17.62
N THR A 347 33.11 -10.76 -16.35
CA THR A 347 32.66 -11.60 -15.23
C THR A 347 31.13 -11.76 -15.13
N GLY A 348 30.35 -11.12 -16.00
CA GLY A 348 28.88 -11.19 -15.96
C GLY A 348 28.24 -10.32 -14.88
N ARG A 349 29.00 -9.38 -14.30
CA ARG A 349 28.54 -8.34 -13.37
C ARG A 349 28.00 -7.14 -14.14
N LEU A 350 27.17 -6.35 -13.49
CA LEU A 350 26.63 -5.10 -14.05
C LEU A 350 27.44 -3.89 -13.58
N GLU A 351 27.61 -2.92 -14.47
CA GLU A 351 28.23 -1.63 -14.19
C GLU A 351 27.31 -0.51 -14.69
N LEU A 352 27.01 0.48 -13.85
CA LEU A 352 26.14 1.61 -14.17
C LEU A 352 26.94 2.87 -14.52
N ASN A 353 26.72 3.41 -15.71
CA ASN A 353 27.14 4.75 -16.08
C ASN A 353 26.09 5.79 -15.68
N VAL A 354 26.27 6.38 -14.49
CA VAL A 354 25.35 7.38 -13.92
C VAL A 354 25.13 8.58 -14.84
N THR A 355 26.19 9.08 -15.50
CA THR A 355 26.08 10.24 -16.41
C THR A 355 25.16 9.93 -17.59
N LYS A 356 25.32 8.77 -18.22
CA LYS A 356 24.48 8.35 -19.36
C LYS A 356 23.03 8.15 -18.92
N LEU A 357 22.80 7.54 -17.76
CA LEU A 357 21.45 7.40 -17.21
C LEU A 357 20.80 8.76 -16.95
N GLN A 358 21.54 9.69 -16.33
CA GLN A 358 21.04 11.05 -16.07
C GLN A 358 20.69 11.79 -17.36
N ASP A 359 21.48 11.64 -18.43
CA ASP A 359 21.16 12.25 -19.72
C ASP A 359 19.88 11.67 -20.34
N VAL A 360 19.67 10.36 -20.22
CA VAL A 360 18.42 9.70 -20.66
C VAL A 360 17.21 10.22 -19.86
N LEU A 361 17.29 10.21 -18.53
CA LEU A 361 16.18 10.64 -17.65
C LEU A 361 15.82 12.12 -17.83
N ASN A 362 16.82 12.96 -18.13
CA ASN A 362 16.63 14.37 -18.45
C ASN A 362 16.17 14.63 -19.89
N GLY A 363 15.94 13.58 -20.71
CA GLY A 363 15.50 13.71 -22.10
C GLY A 363 16.55 14.34 -23.02
N ARG A 364 17.85 14.25 -22.65
CA ARG A 364 18.96 14.73 -23.49
C ARG A 364 19.42 13.68 -24.50
N ALA A 365 18.98 12.43 -24.35
CA ALA A 365 19.25 11.37 -25.30
C ALA A 365 18.29 11.46 -26.49
N GLU A 366 18.84 11.50 -27.71
CA GLU A 366 18.03 11.56 -28.93
C GLU A 366 17.20 10.27 -29.12
N GLY A 367 15.91 10.43 -29.43
CA GLY A 367 15.02 9.32 -29.76
C GLY A 367 14.61 8.44 -28.58
N ILE A 368 14.80 8.92 -27.35
CA ILE A 368 14.40 8.25 -26.11
C ILE A 368 13.51 9.20 -25.30
N SER A 369 12.27 8.79 -25.05
CA SER A 369 11.40 9.40 -24.04
C SER A 369 11.73 8.83 -22.66
N PRO A 370 11.65 9.63 -21.59
CA PRO A 370 11.65 9.12 -20.22
C PRO A 370 10.55 8.08 -19.95
N ASP A 371 9.42 8.15 -20.65
CA ASP A 371 8.36 7.16 -20.53
C ASP A 371 8.82 5.79 -21.08
N ASP A 372 9.71 5.78 -22.07
CA ASP A 372 10.31 4.55 -22.59
C ASP A 372 11.14 3.84 -21.51
N VAL A 373 11.76 4.60 -20.60
CA VAL A 373 12.52 4.03 -19.46
C VAL A 373 11.60 3.23 -18.55
N THR A 374 10.38 3.74 -18.33
CA THR A 374 9.37 3.02 -17.55
C THR A 374 8.98 1.74 -18.26
N ASN A 375 8.75 1.80 -19.58
CA ASN A 375 8.40 0.63 -20.41
C ASN A 375 9.51 -0.43 -20.46
N LEU A 376 10.78 -0.04 -20.31
CA LEU A 376 11.89 -1.00 -20.28
C LEU A 376 11.90 -1.84 -18.99
N PHE A 377 11.43 -1.30 -17.86
CA PHE A 377 11.47 -2.03 -16.58
C PHE A 377 10.11 -2.60 -16.19
N ALA A 378 9.08 -1.77 -16.23
CA ALA A 378 7.76 -2.12 -15.74
C ALA A 378 6.91 -2.77 -16.82
N LEU A 379 5.91 -3.55 -16.38
CA LEU A 379 4.89 -4.06 -17.28
C LEU A 379 4.00 -2.90 -17.74
N ASN A 380 3.92 -2.67 -19.04
CA ASN A 380 3.03 -1.65 -19.59
C ASN A 380 2.13 -2.23 -20.68
N ALA A 381 1.03 -1.55 -20.98
CA ALA A 381 0.20 -1.89 -22.12
C ALA A 381 -0.20 -0.61 -22.88
N GLU A 382 -0.10 -0.67 -24.20
CA GLU A 382 -0.47 0.44 -25.08
C GLU A 382 -1.65 0.03 -25.95
N SER A 383 -2.70 0.85 -25.96
CA SER A 383 -3.84 0.64 -26.85
C SER A 383 -3.72 1.48 -28.11
N ASN A 384 -4.19 0.93 -29.23
CA ASN A 384 -4.39 1.69 -30.46
C ASN A 384 -5.65 2.57 -30.45
N ASN A 385 -6.52 2.47 -29.43
CA ASN A 385 -7.73 3.26 -29.29
C ASN A 385 -7.62 4.21 -28.08
N SER A 386 -7.68 5.52 -28.32
CA SER A 386 -7.57 6.55 -27.27
C SER A 386 -8.69 6.52 -26.22
N ASN A 387 -9.80 5.82 -26.50
CA ASN A 387 -10.88 5.61 -25.54
C ASN A 387 -10.69 4.36 -24.66
N ILE A 388 -9.62 3.59 -24.86
CA ILE A 388 -9.28 2.41 -24.08
C ILE A 388 -7.88 2.64 -23.52
N ASN A 389 -7.77 3.06 -22.27
CA ASN A 389 -6.50 3.44 -21.66
C ASN A 389 -6.06 2.41 -20.63
N PHE A 390 -4.81 1.97 -20.70
CA PHE A 390 -4.23 1.12 -19.66
C PHE A 390 -4.13 1.86 -18.33
N VAL A 391 -4.47 1.17 -17.24
CA VAL A 391 -4.41 1.71 -15.87
C VAL A 391 -3.33 1.00 -15.08
N LEU A 392 -3.42 -0.33 -14.98
CA LEU A 392 -2.45 -1.16 -14.28
C LEU A 392 -2.54 -2.62 -14.73
N ALA A 393 -1.51 -3.38 -14.39
CA ALA A 393 -1.45 -4.82 -14.48
C ALA A 393 -0.46 -5.35 -13.42
N SER A 394 -0.41 -6.65 -13.24
CA SER A 394 0.52 -7.33 -12.33
C SER A 394 1.40 -8.31 -13.11
N THR A 395 2.40 -8.91 -12.44
CA THR A 395 3.21 -10.00 -13.04
C THR A 395 2.40 -11.25 -13.41
N ARG A 396 1.10 -11.28 -13.11
CA ARG A 396 0.18 -12.35 -13.54
C ARG A 396 -0.42 -12.08 -14.93
N THR A 397 -0.33 -10.84 -15.41
CA THR A 397 -0.65 -10.49 -16.79
C THR A 397 0.51 -10.93 -17.70
N LYS A 398 0.24 -11.77 -18.71
CA LYS A 398 1.29 -12.38 -19.55
C LYS A 398 1.36 -11.75 -20.94
N ALA A 399 2.47 -11.08 -21.28
CA ALA A 399 2.63 -10.54 -22.64
C ALA A 399 2.47 -11.64 -23.71
N SER A 400 1.86 -11.27 -24.85
CA SER A 400 1.72 -12.12 -26.03
C SER A 400 2.45 -11.51 -27.22
N ASP A 401 2.85 -12.34 -28.17
CA ASP A 401 3.43 -11.90 -29.46
C ASP A 401 2.39 -11.16 -30.31
N THR A 402 1.10 -11.40 -30.06
CA THR A 402 0.00 -10.69 -30.73
C THR A 402 -0.69 -9.72 -29.76
N PRO A 403 -1.08 -8.51 -30.22
CA PRO A 403 -1.85 -7.60 -29.38
C PRO A 403 -3.16 -8.25 -28.93
N TYR A 404 -3.54 -8.04 -27.68
CA TYR A 404 -4.83 -8.49 -27.20
C TYR A 404 -5.92 -7.71 -27.90
N GLN A 405 -7.01 -8.37 -28.26
CA GLN A 405 -8.18 -7.68 -28.75
C GLN A 405 -9.10 -7.39 -27.56
N VAL A 406 -9.55 -6.14 -27.47
CA VAL A 406 -10.51 -5.67 -26.48
C VAL A 406 -11.84 -5.45 -27.19
N ASP A 407 -12.83 -6.25 -26.85
CA ASP A 407 -14.19 -6.17 -27.39
C ASP A 407 -15.09 -5.66 -26.26
N ILE A 408 -15.65 -4.46 -26.46
CA ILE A 408 -16.55 -3.81 -25.51
C ILE A 408 -17.97 -4.09 -25.98
N THR A 409 -18.72 -4.82 -25.17
CA THR A 409 -20.11 -5.19 -25.48
C THR A 409 -21.11 -4.17 -24.92
N GLN A 410 -20.70 -3.37 -23.93
CA GLN A 410 -21.51 -2.31 -23.33
C GLN A 410 -20.63 -1.17 -22.84
N ALA A 411 -20.95 0.06 -23.21
CA ALA A 411 -20.30 1.25 -22.66
C ALA A 411 -20.77 1.51 -21.22
N ALA A 412 -19.92 2.19 -20.44
CA ALA A 412 -20.33 2.67 -19.13
C ALA A 412 -21.34 3.83 -19.28
N GLU A 413 -22.46 3.75 -18.60
CA GLU A 413 -23.53 4.75 -18.61
C GLU A 413 -23.68 5.39 -17.22
N ARG A 414 -24.10 6.66 -17.19
CA ARG A 414 -24.48 7.40 -15.98
C ARG A 414 -25.99 7.24 -15.79
N ALA A 415 -26.46 7.25 -14.55
CA ALA A 415 -27.88 7.43 -14.28
C ALA A 415 -28.28 8.87 -14.66
N SER A 416 -29.24 8.98 -15.57
CA SER A 416 -29.83 10.24 -16.00
C SER A 416 -31.34 10.08 -16.04
N ILE A 417 -32.05 10.89 -15.28
CA ILE A 417 -33.52 10.97 -15.36
C ILE A 417 -33.91 12.25 -16.10
N THR A 418 -35.01 12.17 -16.83
CA THR A 418 -35.67 13.33 -17.45
C THR A 418 -37.07 13.46 -16.87
N GLY A 419 -37.44 14.67 -16.48
CA GLY A 419 -38.76 14.96 -15.93
C GLY A 419 -39.88 14.65 -16.89
N ALA A 420 -41.00 14.16 -16.36
CA ALA A 420 -42.15 13.76 -17.15
C ALA A 420 -42.82 14.92 -17.91
N ASN A 421 -42.70 16.15 -17.40
CA ASN A 421 -43.37 17.33 -17.93
C ASN A 421 -42.38 18.45 -18.25
N THR A 422 -42.73 19.28 -19.22
CA THR A 422 -41.98 20.50 -19.55
C THR A 422 -42.11 21.52 -18.42
N LEU A 423 -40.99 22.09 -17.99
CA LEU A 423 -40.97 23.16 -17.00
C LEU A 423 -41.71 24.40 -17.52
N ALA A 424 -42.31 25.15 -16.60
CA ALA A 424 -42.89 26.45 -16.93
C ALA A 424 -41.78 27.48 -17.17
N ALA A 425 -42.03 28.43 -18.08
CA ALA A 425 -41.10 29.54 -18.37
C ALA A 425 -40.73 30.41 -17.15
N SER A 426 -41.55 30.33 -16.10
CA SER A 426 -41.27 30.95 -14.81
C SER A 426 -41.96 30.12 -13.74
N THR A 427 -41.18 29.67 -12.76
CA THR A 427 -41.65 28.85 -11.64
C THR A 427 -41.38 29.59 -10.34
N VAL A 428 -42.40 29.70 -9.48
CA VAL A 428 -42.28 30.32 -8.15
C VAL A 428 -42.08 29.21 -7.14
N ILE A 429 -41.00 29.29 -6.36
CA ILE A 429 -40.69 28.39 -5.24
C ILE A 429 -40.92 29.14 -3.93
N ASP A 430 -41.69 28.55 -3.04
CA ASP A 430 -41.94 29.02 -1.68
C ASP A 430 -42.12 27.83 -0.70
N SER A 431 -42.42 28.13 0.56
CA SER A 431 -42.66 27.14 1.62
C SER A 431 -43.69 26.02 1.30
N SER A 432 -44.53 26.17 0.27
CA SER A 432 -45.49 25.17 -0.15
C SER A 432 -44.95 24.14 -1.15
N ASN A 433 -43.84 24.45 -1.84
CA ASN A 433 -43.30 23.64 -2.95
C ASN A 433 -41.76 23.67 -3.05
N ASN A 434 -41.05 23.79 -1.93
CA ASN A 434 -39.60 23.92 -1.90
C ASN A 434 -38.82 22.66 -1.48
N THR A 435 -39.44 21.50 -1.27
CA THR A 435 -38.71 20.29 -0.82
C THR A 435 -38.66 19.21 -1.90
N LEU A 436 -37.51 18.53 -2.04
CA LEU A 436 -37.34 17.39 -2.93
C LEU A 436 -36.59 16.26 -2.23
N ASP A 437 -37.16 15.06 -2.26
CA ASP A 437 -36.56 13.85 -1.71
C ASP A 437 -36.00 12.98 -2.84
N LEU A 438 -34.73 12.61 -2.74
CA LEU A 438 -34.02 11.87 -3.78
C LEU A 438 -33.03 10.85 -3.21
N THR A 439 -32.67 9.88 -4.05
CA THR A 439 -31.52 9.00 -3.84
C THR A 439 -30.50 9.24 -4.94
N ILE A 440 -29.27 9.60 -4.57
CA ILE A 440 -28.14 9.76 -5.51
C ILE A 440 -27.01 8.83 -5.10
N ASP A 441 -26.60 7.93 -5.99
CA ASP A 441 -25.48 7.00 -5.77
C ASP A 441 -25.53 6.32 -4.38
N GLY A 442 -26.73 5.86 -4.00
CA GLY A 442 -27.05 5.22 -2.73
C GLY A 442 -27.28 6.15 -1.52
N ALA A 443 -27.05 7.46 -1.63
CA ALA A 443 -27.33 8.43 -0.57
C ALA A 443 -28.78 8.91 -0.67
N GLU A 444 -29.57 8.73 0.39
CA GLU A 444 -30.92 9.28 0.50
C GLU A 444 -30.86 10.68 1.11
N ILE A 445 -31.28 11.71 0.37
CA ILE A 445 -31.23 13.10 0.80
C ILE A 445 -32.56 13.80 0.59
N SER A 446 -32.81 14.83 1.41
CA SER A 446 -33.95 15.73 1.30
C SER A 446 -33.40 17.15 1.19
N VAL A 447 -33.61 17.80 0.05
CA VAL A 447 -33.10 19.15 -0.21
C VAL A 447 -34.23 20.16 -0.16
N THR A 448 -33.91 21.37 0.29
CA THR A 448 -34.82 22.52 0.30
C THR A 448 -34.31 23.57 -0.65
N LEU A 449 -35.12 23.94 -1.65
CA LEU A 449 -34.83 25.00 -2.61
C LEU A 449 -35.11 26.37 -1.97
N SER A 450 -34.34 27.38 -2.38
CA SER A 450 -34.54 28.74 -1.89
C SER A 450 -35.84 29.35 -2.42
N ASP A 451 -36.50 30.17 -1.59
CA ASP A 451 -37.71 30.88 -2.00
C ASP A 451 -37.37 31.91 -3.10
N GLY A 452 -38.09 31.88 -4.23
CA GLY A 452 -37.73 32.70 -5.38
C GLY A 452 -38.62 32.50 -6.61
N THR A 453 -38.27 33.21 -7.68
CA THR A 453 -38.89 33.01 -9.00
C THR A 453 -37.78 32.71 -9.99
N TYR A 454 -37.85 31.54 -10.62
CA TYR A 454 -36.79 30.99 -11.44
C TYR A 454 -37.26 30.79 -12.88
N THR A 455 -36.39 31.06 -13.85
CA THR A 455 -36.49 30.49 -15.20
C THR A 455 -36.13 29.00 -15.20
N GLU A 456 -36.35 28.29 -16.30
CA GLU A 456 -36.03 26.85 -16.38
C GLU A 456 -34.55 26.57 -16.08
N GLN A 457 -33.64 27.39 -16.62
CA GLN A 457 -32.20 27.21 -16.41
C GLN A 457 -31.76 27.62 -15.00
N GLU A 458 -32.31 28.70 -14.45
CA GLU A 458 -32.00 29.11 -13.08
C GLU A 458 -32.51 28.09 -12.06
N LEU A 459 -33.66 27.46 -12.32
CA LEU A 459 -34.21 26.43 -11.45
C LEU A 459 -33.37 25.15 -11.46
N ALA A 460 -32.87 24.73 -12.63
CA ALA A 460 -31.94 23.63 -12.73
C ALA A 460 -30.62 23.95 -11.99
N ALA A 461 -30.09 25.16 -12.16
CA ALA A 461 -28.87 25.57 -11.46
C ALA A 461 -29.05 25.64 -9.93
N GLU A 462 -30.19 26.15 -9.45
CA GLU A 462 -30.54 26.11 -8.02
C GLU A 462 -30.58 24.66 -7.52
N LEU A 463 -31.25 23.77 -8.27
CA LEU A 463 -31.38 22.37 -7.89
C LEU A 463 -30.02 21.65 -7.84
N GLU A 464 -29.15 21.89 -8.83
CA GLU A 464 -27.77 21.39 -8.83
C GLU A 464 -27.00 21.87 -7.59
N SER A 465 -27.09 23.17 -7.31
CA SER A 465 -26.41 23.79 -6.17
C SER A 465 -26.85 23.20 -4.83
N VAL A 466 -28.16 23.10 -4.59
CA VAL A 466 -28.67 22.59 -3.29
C VAL A 466 -28.45 21.10 -3.12
N ILE A 467 -28.46 20.32 -4.21
CA ILE A 467 -28.13 18.90 -4.16
C ILE A 467 -26.64 18.74 -3.83
N ASN A 468 -25.76 19.36 -4.61
CA ASN A 468 -24.31 19.17 -4.44
C ASN A 468 -23.76 19.76 -3.13
N ALA A 469 -24.46 20.73 -2.53
CA ALA A 469 -24.11 21.28 -1.22
C ALA A 469 -24.55 20.40 -0.02
N HIS A 470 -25.34 19.35 -0.24
CA HIS A 470 -25.86 18.53 0.86
C HIS A 470 -24.74 17.73 1.57
N PRO A 471 -24.70 17.65 2.92
CA PRO A 471 -23.61 16.97 3.65
C PRO A 471 -23.39 15.50 3.27
N ASP A 472 -24.47 14.77 2.94
CA ASP A 472 -24.38 13.37 2.51
C ASP A 472 -23.91 13.17 1.06
N MET A 473 -23.63 14.27 0.34
CA MET A 473 -23.13 14.26 -1.03
C MET A 473 -21.59 14.32 -1.11
N ILE A 474 -20.87 14.18 -0.01
CA ILE A 474 -19.39 14.09 -0.04
C ILE A 474 -18.96 12.95 -0.98
N GLY A 475 -18.17 13.29 -2.00
CA GLY A 475 -17.69 12.36 -3.03
C GLY A 475 -18.73 11.99 -4.10
N ARG A 476 -19.87 12.68 -4.14
CA ARG A 476 -20.95 12.53 -5.13
C ARG A 476 -21.25 13.89 -5.74
N GLU A 477 -21.68 13.88 -6.99
CA GLU A 477 -22.06 15.11 -7.68
C GLU A 477 -23.19 14.78 -8.65
N VAL A 478 -24.08 15.74 -8.86
CA VAL A 478 -25.15 15.69 -9.86
C VAL A 478 -25.00 16.90 -10.75
N VAL A 479 -25.29 16.71 -12.04
CA VAL A 479 -25.48 17.80 -12.98
C VAL A 479 -26.97 17.90 -13.26
N ALA A 480 -27.55 19.07 -12.98
CA ALA A 480 -28.93 19.37 -13.35
C ALA A 480 -28.94 20.21 -14.62
N GLY A 481 -29.94 19.98 -15.46
CA GLY A 481 -30.04 20.65 -16.74
C GLY A 481 -31.45 20.69 -17.26
N VAL A 482 -31.60 21.27 -18.44
CA VAL A 482 -32.86 21.32 -19.15
C VAL A 482 -32.61 20.84 -20.57
N ASP A 483 -33.40 19.88 -21.03
CA ASP A 483 -33.24 19.29 -22.36
C ASP A 483 -33.82 20.20 -23.48
N GLY A 484 -33.73 19.75 -24.73
CA GLY A 484 -34.28 20.49 -25.88
C GLY A 484 -35.81 20.61 -25.90
N SER A 485 -36.51 19.93 -24.99
CA SER A 485 -37.96 19.99 -24.80
C SER A 485 -38.36 20.77 -23.55
N ASN A 486 -37.42 21.46 -22.89
CA ASN A 486 -37.60 22.14 -21.61
C ASN A 486 -37.97 21.20 -20.43
N GLN A 487 -37.55 19.94 -20.47
CA GLN A 487 -37.71 19.01 -19.35
C GLN A 487 -36.46 19.05 -18.46
N LEU A 488 -36.67 19.02 -17.14
CA LEU A 488 -35.57 18.93 -16.17
C LEU A 488 -34.81 17.61 -16.36
N THR A 489 -33.50 17.65 -16.37
CA THR A 489 -32.64 16.46 -16.38
C THR A 489 -31.77 16.44 -15.15
N LEU A 490 -31.66 15.31 -14.47
CA LEU A 490 -30.73 15.10 -13.36
C LEU A 490 -29.81 13.93 -13.69
N THR A 491 -28.51 14.19 -13.73
CA THR A 491 -27.50 13.19 -14.12
C THR A 491 -26.42 13.06 -13.05
N SER A 492 -26.31 11.89 -12.41
CA SER A 492 -25.23 11.59 -11.46
C SER A 492 -23.87 11.68 -12.15
N ALA A 493 -22.85 12.29 -11.54
CA ALA A 493 -21.45 12.38 -12.02
C ALA A 493 -20.75 11.03 -12.15
N SER A 494 -21.19 10.05 -11.36
CA SER A 494 -20.65 8.70 -11.36
C SER A 494 -21.02 7.93 -12.64
N TYR A 495 -20.21 6.94 -12.98
CA TYR A 495 -20.48 5.98 -14.05
C TYR A 495 -20.67 4.60 -13.45
N GLY A 496 -21.49 3.76 -14.08
CA GLY A 496 -21.66 2.38 -13.66
C GLY A 496 -22.93 2.10 -12.89
N SER A 497 -23.02 0.88 -12.35
CA SER A 497 -24.13 0.44 -11.50
C SER A 497 -24.23 1.20 -10.17
N VAL A 498 -23.14 1.84 -9.75
CA VAL A 498 -23.13 2.76 -8.59
C VAL A 498 -23.79 4.10 -8.89
N SER A 499 -23.86 4.49 -10.16
CA SER A 499 -24.55 5.71 -10.56
C SER A 499 -26.04 5.48 -10.45
N GLN A 500 -26.72 6.24 -9.59
CA GLN A 500 -28.15 6.10 -9.38
C GLN A 500 -28.77 7.48 -9.21
N VAL A 501 -29.93 7.68 -9.84
CA VAL A 501 -30.78 8.85 -9.57
C VAL A 501 -32.22 8.37 -9.43
N THR A 502 -32.78 8.53 -8.23
CA THR A 502 -34.16 8.16 -7.92
C THR A 502 -34.87 9.33 -7.26
N ILE A 503 -36.04 9.72 -7.78
CA ILE A 503 -36.93 10.67 -7.10
C ILE A 503 -37.85 9.88 -6.17
N ARG A 504 -37.89 10.28 -4.90
CA ARG A 504 -38.70 9.62 -3.86
C ARG A 504 -39.96 10.38 -3.49
N GLY A 505 -39.93 11.71 -3.65
CA GLY A 505 -41.03 12.57 -3.22
C GLY A 505 -40.60 14.02 -3.00
N GLY A 506 -41.34 14.74 -2.16
CA GLY A 506 -41.14 16.15 -1.87
C GLY A 506 -42.29 17.03 -2.39
N SER A 507 -42.41 18.23 -1.82
CA SER A 507 -43.42 19.20 -2.23
C SER A 507 -43.16 19.84 -3.60
N ALA A 508 -41.90 19.88 -4.05
CA ALA A 508 -41.46 20.50 -5.30
C ALA A 508 -41.67 19.60 -6.54
N VAL A 509 -41.94 18.30 -6.38
CA VAL A 509 -41.93 17.30 -7.47
C VAL A 509 -42.75 17.74 -8.69
N THR A 510 -43.98 18.21 -8.47
CA THR A 510 -44.87 18.60 -9.59
C THR A 510 -44.39 19.87 -10.29
N ASP A 511 -43.91 20.86 -9.52
CA ASP A 511 -43.44 22.14 -10.06
C ASP A 511 -42.09 22.01 -10.77
N LEU A 512 -41.29 21.01 -10.40
CA LEU A 512 -40.08 20.60 -11.10
C LEU A 512 -40.35 19.74 -12.35
N GLY A 513 -41.62 19.53 -12.70
CA GLY A 513 -42.00 18.73 -13.87
C GLY A 513 -41.72 17.22 -13.70
N LEU A 514 -41.49 16.76 -12.49
CA LEU A 514 -41.23 15.35 -12.14
C LEU A 514 -42.54 14.61 -11.82
N ALA A 515 -42.53 13.30 -11.94
CA ALA A 515 -43.63 12.38 -11.61
C ALA A 515 -43.48 11.74 -10.22
N GLY A 516 -42.30 11.82 -9.61
CA GLY A 516 -42.01 11.22 -8.31
C GLY A 516 -41.78 9.71 -8.38
N THR A 517 -41.58 9.17 -9.59
CA THR A 517 -41.34 7.74 -9.84
C THR A 517 -40.13 7.51 -10.74
N GLU A 518 -39.46 8.58 -11.17
CA GLU A 518 -38.24 8.52 -11.95
C GLU A 518 -37.16 7.77 -11.18
N ASN A 519 -36.61 6.74 -11.84
CA ASN A 519 -35.56 5.91 -11.28
C ASN A 519 -34.68 5.39 -12.41
N GLU A 520 -33.45 5.84 -12.45
CA GLU A 520 -32.44 5.39 -13.40
C GLU A 520 -31.22 4.88 -12.63
N VAL A 521 -30.63 3.78 -13.11
CA VAL A 521 -29.35 3.26 -12.64
C VAL A 521 -28.43 3.18 -13.85
N GLY A 522 -27.20 3.67 -13.69
CA GLY A 522 -26.17 3.58 -14.71
C GLY A 522 -25.77 2.13 -14.97
N LYS A 523 -24.94 1.93 -15.99
CA LYS A 523 -24.46 0.61 -16.38
C LYS A 523 -22.95 0.57 -16.38
N ASP A 524 -22.37 -0.50 -15.84
CA ASP A 524 -20.93 -0.72 -15.91
C ASP A 524 -20.52 -1.06 -17.35
N VAL A 525 -19.28 -0.74 -17.70
CA VAL A 525 -18.66 -1.24 -18.93
C VAL A 525 -18.72 -2.77 -18.95
N GLN A 526 -19.04 -3.39 -20.08
CA GLN A 526 -18.92 -4.84 -20.27
C GLN A 526 -18.08 -5.13 -21.49
N GLY A 527 -17.33 -6.23 -21.44
CA GLY A 527 -16.43 -6.63 -22.50
C GLY A 527 -15.63 -7.86 -22.14
N PHE A 528 -14.76 -8.26 -23.04
CA PHE A 528 -13.84 -9.36 -22.86
C PHE A 528 -12.53 -9.11 -23.60
N PHE A 529 -11.51 -9.86 -23.22
CA PHE A 529 -10.22 -9.88 -23.89
C PHE A 529 -10.17 -11.09 -24.81
N ILE A 530 -9.53 -10.95 -25.97
CA ILE A 530 -9.17 -12.09 -26.82
C ILE A 530 -7.65 -12.10 -26.92
N VAL A 531 -7.03 -13.16 -26.40
CA VAL A 531 -5.58 -13.36 -26.41
C VAL A 531 -5.29 -14.65 -27.17
N ASP A 532 -4.50 -14.57 -28.24
CA ASP A 532 -4.14 -15.73 -29.07
C ASP A 532 -5.35 -16.57 -29.54
N GLY A 533 -6.49 -15.90 -29.77
CA GLY A 533 -7.75 -16.51 -30.20
C GLY A 533 -8.58 -17.14 -29.06
N VAL A 534 -8.14 -17.04 -27.81
CA VAL A 534 -8.89 -17.46 -26.62
C VAL A 534 -9.57 -16.25 -25.99
N THR A 535 -10.88 -16.36 -25.78
CA THR A 535 -11.67 -15.33 -25.09
C THR A 535 -11.52 -15.48 -23.58
N GLU A 536 -11.10 -14.42 -22.92
CA GLU A 536 -11.00 -14.29 -21.47
C GLU A 536 -12.01 -13.23 -20.97
N GLU A 537 -12.89 -13.62 -20.06
CA GLU A 537 -13.93 -12.73 -19.56
C GLU A 537 -13.34 -11.60 -18.71
N ALA A 538 -13.99 -10.43 -18.73
CA ALA A 538 -13.62 -9.29 -17.91
C ALA A 538 -14.77 -8.87 -16.98
N THR A 539 -14.42 -8.18 -15.90
CA THR A 539 -15.34 -7.61 -14.92
C THR A 539 -15.35 -6.09 -15.06
N GLY A 540 -16.53 -5.52 -15.27
CA GLY A 540 -16.75 -4.09 -15.33
C GLY A 540 -17.06 -3.47 -13.97
N SER A 541 -16.56 -2.27 -13.73
CA SER A 541 -16.95 -1.42 -12.60
C SER A 541 -16.85 0.05 -13.03
N GLY A 542 -17.98 0.71 -13.26
CA GLY A 542 -18.03 2.02 -13.88
C GLY A 542 -17.37 2.00 -15.26
N ARG A 543 -16.34 2.83 -15.42
CA ARG A 543 -15.50 2.89 -16.64
C ARG A 543 -14.30 1.95 -16.61
N LEU A 544 -14.13 1.15 -15.56
CA LEU A 544 -13.00 0.25 -15.41
C LEU A 544 -13.39 -1.15 -15.90
N LEU A 545 -12.63 -1.69 -16.86
CA LEU A 545 -12.73 -3.07 -17.30
C LEU A 545 -11.52 -3.83 -16.77
N SER A 546 -11.73 -4.87 -15.97
CA SER A 546 -10.66 -5.63 -15.31
C SER A 546 -10.68 -7.09 -15.73
N GLY A 547 -9.52 -7.67 -16.03
CA GLY A 547 -9.43 -9.12 -16.25
C GLY A 547 -9.70 -9.90 -14.96
N LYS A 548 -10.29 -11.09 -15.07
CA LYS A 548 -10.60 -11.92 -13.91
C LYS A 548 -9.35 -12.58 -13.35
N LEU A 549 -9.39 -12.91 -12.06
CA LEU A 549 -8.26 -13.52 -11.35
C LEU A 549 -7.88 -14.90 -11.89
N ASP A 550 -8.80 -15.63 -12.49
CA ASP A 550 -8.60 -16.98 -13.04
C ASP A 550 -8.22 -16.98 -14.53
N ASN A 551 -8.14 -15.80 -15.16
CA ASN A 551 -7.69 -15.66 -16.53
C ASN A 551 -6.22 -16.07 -16.67
N GLU A 552 -5.87 -16.73 -17.78
CA GLU A 552 -4.51 -17.23 -18.01
C GLU A 552 -3.54 -16.11 -18.38
N ASN A 553 -4.02 -15.10 -19.13
CA ASN A 553 -3.18 -14.04 -19.70
C ASN A 553 -3.54 -12.65 -19.18
N THR A 554 -4.83 -12.38 -18.95
CA THR A 554 -5.31 -11.04 -18.58
C THR A 554 -5.58 -10.86 -17.09
N ALA A 555 -5.12 -11.78 -16.23
CA ALA A 555 -5.28 -11.62 -14.79
C ALA A 555 -4.71 -10.29 -14.30
N ASP A 556 -5.49 -9.57 -13.48
CA ASP A 556 -5.17 -8.28 -12.86
C ASP A 556 -4.99 -7.08 -13.83
N ILE A 557 -5.17 -7.26 -15.14
CA ILE A 557 -5.15 -6.13 -16.07
C ILE A 557 -6.36 -5.23 -15.81
N GLN A 558 -6.16 -3.91 -15.85
CA GLN A 558 -7.22 -2.93 -15.75
C GLN A 558 -7.11 -1.88 -16.83
N LEU A 559 -8.23 -1.66 -17.53
CA LEU A 559 -8.37 -0.65 -18.57
C LEU A 559 -9.47 0.34 -18.19
N ARG A 560 -9.23 1.62 -18.44
CA ARG A 560 -10.24 2.66 -18.38
C ARG A 560 -10.84 2.85 -19.77
N VAL A 561 -12.13 2.56 -19.89
CA VAL A 561 -12.90 2.66 -21.12
C VAL A 561 -13.77 3.91 -21.07
N THR A 562 -13.58 4.81 -22.02
CA THR A 562 -14.34 6.06 -22.17
C THR A 562 -15.21 6.07 -23.43
N LEU A 563 -15.39 4.92 -24.08
CA LEU A 563 -16.30 4.76 -25.20
C LEU A 563 -17.73 5.11 -24.78
N THR A 564 -18.44 5.83 -25.63
CA THR A 564 -19.88 6.06 -25.52
C THR A 564 -20.66 4.91 -26.14
N ALA A 565 -21.94 4.76 -25.80
CA ALA A 565 -22.81 3.74 -26.39
C ALA A 565 -22.85 3.81 -27.93
N SER A 566 -22.69 5.00 -28.53
CA SER A 566 -22.63 5.18 -29.99
C SER A 566 -21.29 4.76 -30.63
N GLN A 567 -20.24 4.64 -29.83
CA GLN A 567 -18.89 4.27 -30.29
C GLN A 567 -18.61 2.78 -30.15
N VAL A 568 -19.37 2.08 -29.30
CA VAL A 568 -19.30 0.62 -29.18
C VAL A 568 -19.78 -0.02 -30.48
N GLN A 569 -18.89 -0.78 -31.13
CA GLN A 569 -19.19 -1.48 -32.37
C GLN A 569 -19.32 -2.98 -32.12
N ALA A 570 -19.89 -3.70 -33.10
CA ALA A 570 -19.87 -5.16 -33.04
C ALA A 570 -18.45 -5.68 -33.36
N GLY A 571 -17.79 -6.28 -32.39
CA GLY A 571 -16.46 -6.88 -32.52
C GLY A 571 -15.38 -6.08 -31.77
N VAL A 572 -14.14 -6.20 -32.23
CA VAL A 572 -12.98 -5.60 -31.55
C VAL A 572 -13.01 -4.07 -31.62
N ASP A 573 -13.09 -3.41 -30.46
CA ASP A 573 -13.04 -1.96 -30.34
C ASP A 573 -11.62 -1.42 -30.19
N GLY A 574 -10.66 -2.25 -29.77
CA GLY A 574 -9.26 -1.86 -29.69
C GLY A 574 -8.31 -3.04 -29.60
N GLU A 575 -7.06 -2.79 -29.96
CA GLU A 575 -5.96 -3.70 -29.71
C GLU A 575 -5.07 -3.15 -28.61
N LEU A 576 -4.57 -4.02 -27.76
CA LEU A 576 -3.74 -3.70 -26.62
C LEU A 576 -2.44 -4.51 -26.70
N THR A 577 -1.33 -3.81 -26.94
CA THR A 577 0.01 -4.40 -26.94
C THR A 577 0.53 -4.40 -25.51
N VAL A 578 0.59 -5.58 -24.89
CA VAL A 578 1.16 -5.75 -23.55
C VAL A 578 2.66 -6.02 -23.67
N THR A 579 3.45 -5.19 -23.00
CA THR A 579 4.90 -5.25 -22.95
C THR A 579 5.34 -5.62 -21.54
N GLU A 580 5.98 -6.77 -21.39
CA GLU A 580 6.58 -7.18 -20.12
C GLU A 580 8.01 -6.63 -20.03
N GLY A 581 8.19 -5.55 -19.26
CA GLY A 581 9.49 -4.96 -19.01
C GLY A 581 10.46 -5.90 -18.27
N LEU A 582 11.74 -5.53 -18.25
CA LEU A 582 12.82 -6.32 -17.67
C LEU A 582 12.60 -6.65 -16.19
N ALA A 583 12.16 -5.67 -15.40
CA ALA A 583 11.95 -5.86 -13.98
C ALA A 583 10.71 -6.71 -13.72
N ALA A 584 9.66 -6.56 -14.54
CA ALA A 584 8.50 -7.45 -14.54
C ALA A 584 8.92 -8.91 -14.84
N ARG A 585 9.63 -9.14 -15.95
CA ARG A 585 10.13 -10.47 -16.34
C ARG A 585 11.02 -11.09 -15.27
N LEU A 586 11.95 -10.32 -14.71
CA LEU A 586 12.81 -10.79 -13.63
C LEU A 586 11.99 -11.12 -12.38
N GLN A 587 10.99 -10.31 -12.04
CA GLN A 587 10.10 -10.56 -10.91
C GLN A 587 9.27 -11.83 -11.13
N THR A 588 8.75 -12.07 -12.34
CA THR A 588 8.06 -13.30 -12.74
C THR A 588 8.98 -14.51 -12.55
N THR A 589 10.18 -14.49 -13.14
CA THR A 589 11.20 -15.54 -12.97
C THR A 589 11.54 -15.79 -11.51
N LEU A 590 11.72 -14.74 -10.70
CA LEU A 590 12.04 -14.87 -9.29
C LEU A 590 10.86 -15.39 -8.47
N ASN A 591 9.62 -15.03 -8.82
CA ASN A 591 8.42 -15.59 -8.20
C ASN A 591 8.32 -17.09 -8.43
N ASP A 592 8.55 -17.55 -9.66
CA ASP A 592 8.51 -18.98 -10.00
C ASP A 592 9.63 -19.76 -9.30
N LEU A 593 10.81 -19.16 -9.12
CA LEU A 593 11.90 -19.80 -8.38
C LEU A 593 11.62 -19.86 -6.87
N LEU A 594 11.05 -18.80 -6.30
CA LEU A 594 10.83 -18.59 -4.87
C LEU A 594 9.42 -18.97 -4.40
N ASP A 595 8.61 -19.60 -5.25
CA ASP A 595 7.27 -20.03 -4.85
C ASP A 595 7.38 -21.00 -3.67
N PRO A 596 6.68 -20.76 -2.55
CA PRO A 596 6.83 -21.54 -1.33
C PRO A 596 6.21 -22.94 -1.42
N VAL A 597 5.50 -23.27 -2.50
CA VAL A 597 4.83 -24.56 -2.70
C VAL A 597 5.49 -25.33 -3.83
N ASP A 598 5.55 -24.74 -5.02
CA ASP A 598 5.98 -25.41 -6.25
C ASP A 598 7.32 -24.87 -6.79
N GLY A 599 7.96 -23.94 -6.05
CA GLY A 599 9.16 -23.26 -6.48
C GLY A 599 10.39 -24.15 -6.52
N ARG A 600 11.31 -23.85 -7.46
CA ARG A 600 12.57 -24.59 -7.59
C ARG A 600 13.42 -24.54 -6.33
N ILE A 601 13.41 -23.42 -5.61
CA ILE A 601 14.16 -23.27 -4.36
C ILE A 601 13.57 -24.18 -3.28
N GLN A 602 12.24 -24.18 -3.11
CA GLN A 602 11.54 -25.04 -2.16
C GLN A 602 11.82 -26.52 -2.45
N SER A 603 11.69 -26.95 -3.70
CA SER A 603 11.98 -28.33 -4.10
C SER A 603 13.41 -28.77 -3.78
N ILE A 604 14.39 -27.86 -3.84
CA ILE A 604 15.77 -28.15 -3.47
C ILE A 604 15.94 -28.22 -1.94
N ASP A 605 15.28 -27.35 -1.17
CA ASP A 605 15.29 -27.41 0.29
C ASP A 605 14.66 -28.72 0.80
N ASP A 606 13.50 -29.11 0.25
CA ASP A 606 12.84 -30.38 0.54
C ASP A 606 13.77 -31.57 0.23
N SER A 607 14.49 -31.52 -0.90
CA SER A 607 15.47 -32.56 -1.22
C SER A 607 16.62 -32.63 -0.21
N PHE A 608 17.02 -31.52 0.42
CA PHE A 608 18.04 -31.54 1.47
C PHE A 608 17.49 -32.11 2.78
N ASP A 609 16.24 -31.77 3.13
CA ASP A 609 15.55 -32.32 4.29
C ASP A 609 15.39 -33.85 4.18
N GLU A 610 14.92 -34.35 3.03
CA GLU A 610 14.82 -35.79 2.76
C GLU A 610 16.18 -36.51 2.88
N GLN A 611 17.27 -35.90 2.39
CA GLN A 611 18.61 -36.46 2.53
C GLN A 611 19.06 -36.51 3.99
N GLN A 612 18.78 -35.46 4.77
CA GLN A 612 19.11 -35.42 6.20
C GLN A 612 18.32 -36.45 6.99
N GLU A 613 17.03 -36.62 6.71
CA GLU A 613 16.19 -37.64 7.33
C GLU A 613 16.70 -39.05 7.02
N SER A 614 17.05 -39.33 5.76
CA SER A 614 17.61 -40.61 5.35
C SER A 614 18.96 -40.94 6.01
N ILE A 615 19.84 -39.93 6.14
CA ILE A 615 21.11 -40.06 6.85
C ILE A 615 20.86 -40.25 8.35
N GLN A 616 19.93 -39.49 8.96
CA GLN A 616 19.59 -39.62 10.37
C GLN A 616 19.04 -41.02 10.68
N ALA A 617 18.11 -41.52 9.88
CA ALA A 617 17.60 -42.88 10.02
C ALA A 617 18.72 -43.94 9.90
N SER A 618 19.77 -43.66 9.13
CA SER A 618 20.95 -44.54 9.04
C SER A 618 21.83 -44.45 10.29
N ILE A 619 22.01 -43.25 10.85
CA ILE A 619 22.71 -43.03 12.12
C ILE A 619 21.99 -43.78 13.24
N ASP A 620 20.67 -43.62 13.36
CA ASP A 620 19.86 -44.25 14.41
C ASP A 620 19.94 -45.78 14.35
N ARG A 621 19.93 -46.35 13.14
CA ARG A 621 20.14 -47.80 12.94
C ARG A 621 21.53 -48.24 13.39
N GLN A 622 22.59 -47.50 13.06
CA GLN A 622 23.96 -47.83 13.47
C GLN A 622 24.16 -47.66 14.97
N GLN A 623 23.57 -46.64 15.59
CA GLN A 623 23.58 -46.45 17.04
C GLN A 623 22.88 -47.60 17.76
N THR A 624 21.70 -48.01 17.28
CA THR A 624 20.99 -49.17 17.84
C THR A 624 21.84 -50.45 17.73
N ALA A 625 22.51 -50.68 16.60
CA ALA A 625 23.38 -51.84 16.41
C ALA A 625 24.62 -51.78 17.32
N PHE A 626 25.21 -50.59 17.49
CA PHE A 626 26.32 -50.33 18.40
C PHE A 626 25.96 -50.67 19.84
N GLU A 627 24.82 -50.17 20.34
CA GLU A 627 24.33 -50.42 21.70
C GLU A 627 24.10 -51.93 21.94
N GLN A 628 23.47 -52.63 21.00
CA GLN A 628 23.26 -54.07 21.09
C GLN A 628 24.56 -54.87 21.11
N GLN A 629 25.56 -54.44 20.32
CA GLN A 629 26.87 -55.09 20.31
C GLN A 629 27.63 -54.82 21.60
N GLN A 630 27.59 -53.59 22.11
CA GLN A 630 28.17 -53.22 23.39
C GLN A 630 27.58 -54.05 24.52
N GLU A 631 26.25 -54.17 24.60
CA GLU A 631 25.57 -54.98 25.62
C GLU A 631 25.98 -56.46 25.53
N ARG A 632 26.04 -57.01 24.31
CA ARG A 632 26.49 -58.40 24.10
C ARG A 632 27.93 -58.62 24.54
N LEU A 633 28.84 -57.74 24.15
CA LEU A 633 30.25 -57.81 24.56
C LEU A 633 30.38 -57.73 26.08
N ILE A 634 29.66 -56.80 26.72
CA ILE A 634 29.60 -56.69 28.19
C ILE A 634 29.17 -58.02 28.82
N GLN A 635 28.09 -58.65 28.32
CA GLN A 635 27.61 -59.94 28.84
C GLN A 635 28.65 -61.07 28.63
N GLU A 636 29.30 -61.12 27.47
CA GLU A 636 30.35 -62.11 27.17
C GLU A 636 31.56 -61.96 28.11
N PHE A 637 32.01 -60.74 28.36
CA PHE A 637 33.12 -60.47 29.29
C PHE A 637 32.74 -60.77 30.74
N LEU A 638 31.53 -60.44 31.18
CA LEU A 638 31.02 -60.82 32.52
C LEU A 638 30.97 -62.34 32.71
N ALA A 639 30.52 -63.08 31.69
CA ALA A 639 30.50 -64.53 31.73
C ALA A 639 31.91 -65.13 31.77
N LEU A 640 32.85 -64.54 31.02
CA LEU A 640 34.26 -64.92 31.01
C LEU A 640 34.91 -64.67 32.38
N GLU A 641 34.67 -63.53 33.02
CA GLU A 641 35.17 -63.25 34.37
C GLU A 641 34.65 -64.26 35.39
N THR A 642 33.36 -64.59 35.32
CA THR A 642 32.75 -65.60 36.19
C THR A 642 33.39 -66.97 35.98
N ALA A 643 33.62 -67.37 34.73
CA ALA A 643 34.28 -68.61 34.40
C ALA A 643 35.74 -68.65 34.88
N VAL A 644 36.50 -67.56 34.70
CA VAL A 644 37.88 -67.46 35.18
C VAL A 644 37.94 -67.48 36.72
N SER A 645 37.02 -66.81 37.39
CA SER A 645 36.90 -66.86 38.86
C SER A 645 36.67 -68.29 39.37
N GLN A 646 35.77 -69.04 38.73
CA GLN A 646 35.53 -70.45 39.04
C GLN A 646 36.76 -71.33 38.75
N LEU A 647 37.47 -71.08 37.64
CA LEU A 647 38.70 -71.79 37.30
C LEU A 647 39.84 -71.47 38.28
N GLN A 648 40.00 -70.22 38.71
CA GLN A 648 40.96 -69.84 39.74
C GLN A 648 40.62 -70.50 41.07
N THR A 649 39.35 -70.51 41.48
CA THR A 649 38.89 -71.21 42.69
C THR A 649 39.17 -72.72 42.60
N THR A 650 38.90 -73.33 41.45
CA THR A 650 39.19 -74.75 41.20
C THR A 650 40.69 -75.03 41.19
N SER A 651 41.50 -74.14 40.61
CA SER A 651 42.96 -74.22 40.62
C SER A 651 43.52 -74.09 42.02
N SER A 652 43.04 -73.13 42.83
CA SER A 652 43.41 -73.01 44.25
C SER A 652 43.00 -74.24 45.05
N PHE A 653 41.82 -74.80 44.79
CA PHE A 653 41.35 -76.05 45.41
C PHE A 653 42.25 -77.23 45.04
N LEU A 654 42.55 -77.41 43.74
CA LEU A 654 43.45 -78.45 43.25
C LEU A 654 44.87 -78.27 43.79
N ALA A 655 45.39 -77.04 43.86
CA ALA A 655 46.69 -76.74 44.43
C ALA A 655 46.74 -77.05 45.93
N ALA A 656 45.68 -76.73 46.68
CA ALA A 656 45.55 -77.11 48.08
C ALA A 656 45.49 -78.64 48.25
N GLN A 657 44.77 -79.34 47.36
CA GLN A 657 44.68 -80.80 47.36
C GLN A 657 46.04 -81.44 46.98
N LEU A 658 46.77 -80.87 46.03
CA LEU A 658 48.10 -81.31 45.63
C LEU A 658 49.15 -81.06 46.73
N ALA A 659 49.07 -79.92 47.43
CA ALA A 659 49.92 -79.62 48.58
C ALA A 659 49.59 -80.51 49.80
N SER A 660 48.37 -81.05 49.87
CA SER A 660 47.95 -82.02 50.89
C SER A 660 48.31 -83.47 50.56
N LEU A 661 48.88 -83.75 49.37
CA LEU A 661 49.39 -85.08 49.04
C LEU A 661 50.68 -85.36 49.85
N PRO A 662 50.78 -86.51 50.53
CA PRO A 662 51.97 -86.85 51.30
C PRO A 662 53.18 -86.99 50.38
N THR A 663 54.29 -86.34 50.75
CA THR A 663 55.58 -86.59 50.11
C THR A 663 55.92 -88.07 50.25
N VAL A 664 55.89 -88.82 49.15
CA VAL A 664 56.40 -90.20 49.11
C VAL A 664 57.91 -90.12 49.30
N GLN A 665 58.34 -90.28 50.55
CA GLN A 665 59.73 -90.52 50.91
C GLN A 665 60.20 -91.80 50.22
N ALA A 666 61.27 -91.65 49.43
CA ALA A 666 62.08 -92.76 48.97
C ALA A 666 62.61 -93.57 50.17
N GLY A 667 62.54 -94.89 50.07
CA GLY A 667 63.19 -95.79 51.00
C GLY A 667 63.38 -97.18 50.40
N GLY A 668 64.65 -97.53 50.13
CA GLY A 668 65.17 -98.91 50.08
C GLY A 668 65.17 -99.57 48.72
#